data_AF-A0A8T3D310-F1
#
_entry.id   AF-A0A8T3D310-F1
#
_cell.length_a   1.000
_cell.length_b   1.000
_cell.length_c   1.000
_cell.angle_alpha   90.00
_cell.angle_beta   90.00
_cell.angle_gamma   90.00
#
_symmetry.space_group_name_H-M   'P 1'
#
loop_
_entity.id
_entity.type
_entity.pdbx_description
1 polymer ?
#
loop_
_entity_poly.entity_id
_entity_poly.type
_entity_poly.pdbx_seq_one_letter_code
_entity_poly.pdbx_strand_id
1 'polypeptide(L)'
;MVCFLHRLITAIRGYWDEGKRKSPGCISSEEAYVPPQLFYNGKVDYFDLQRLGGLLSHLKKTLKDDLASKANIIIDPAEIQATSMDDLDEDEESGAAQRPFGAAAMGGALARPSWLSSPTLGRANRFLSTAAVSLMTPRRPLAPPEKVKVRTLAVEQRTEEDIEGSHGNDGLLLGRPLEEPDQPITEKSLLEILDGVVMMYNLSVHQQLGKMVVVSDDVHEYAVALKDTEEKIARCPSRRPDILEELQKSQKVFAEKLNHLSRRLAWINATIYSREKMLDVYWLLRVCIRTIEHADNTGSLFAFTPEFYLNVAMNSYSALKNYFSPSNNMDELPGYEETLTQLAAILAKHFADPRIVGTDIKDSLMQALASYVCYPQSLRAVERIPEEQRVAMMRNLLAPYEQRPWAQTNWILVRLWRGCGFGYRYTRLPHLLKTKPEDANLPSLQKPCPSLLLQRHMAELLCQDKDMAASFLNSVLNQLNWAFSEFIGMIQEIQQAAERPERNFVDTRQLKVCATCFDLSVSLLRVLEMTVTLVPEIFLDWARPSAELLLRRLAQLLNQVLNRVTAERNLFDRVVNLRLPGLESVDHYPILVAVTGILVRILVDSDRQGVSRAAAVLLSDPCFQLHSIQHLLGENEVNEAGATLPASERKHFSLHAYTDYISPEEEQKVEQMLRFLTEESKEAAASAAPTSEEDLCPICYAHPISATFKPCSHKSCKACINQHLMNNKDCFFCKATITGVEDYSKPASS
;
A
#
# COMPACT_ATOMS: atom_id res chain seq x y z
N MET A 1 -16.26 15.45 23.61
CA MET A 1 -15.05 14.92 22.96
C MET A 1 -14.22 16.05 22.34
N VAL A 2 -14.38 16.42 21.05
CA VAL A 2 -13.48 17.39 20.36
C VAL A 2 -13.14 18.65 21.19
N CYS A 3 -14.13 19.45 21.58
CA CYS A 3 -13.92 20.67 22.35
C CYS A 3 -13.37 20.46 23.78
N PHE A 4 -13.50 19.24 24.33
CA PHE A 4 -12.90 18.86 25.61
C PHE A 4 -11.41 18.54 25.43
N LEU A 5 -11.04 17.78 24.39
CA LEU A 5 -9.64 17.46 24.08
C LEU A 5 -8.80 18.74 23.93
N HIS A 6 -9.26 19.72 23.14
CA HIS A 6 -8.55 20.98 22.96
C HIS A 6 -8.37 21.77 24.27
N ARG A 7 -9.40 21.81 25.12
CA ARG A 7 -9.31 22.45 26.45
C ARG A 7 -8.36 21.70 27.38
N LEU A 8 -8.35 20.37 27.32
CA LEU A 8 -7.46 19.53 28.11
C LEU A 8 -6.00 19.69 27.66
N ILE A 9 -5.72 19.73 26.34
CA ILE A 9 -4.40 20.07 25.78
C ILE A 9 -3.94 21.46 26.26
N THR A 10 -4.82 22.47 26.21
CA THR A 10 -4.51 23.81 26.74
C THR A 10 -4.18 23.78 28.24
N ALA A 11 -4.93 23.03 29.04
CA ALA A 11 -4.71 22.90 30.48
C ALA A 11 -3.40 22.17 30.81
N ILE A 12 -3.13 21.02 30.18
CA ILE A 12 -1.88 20.25 30.36
C ILE A 12 -0.68 21.12 30.04
N ARG A 13 -0.65 21.78 28.87
CA ARG A 13 0.48 22.63 28.48
C ARG A 13 0.68 23.80 29.46
N GLY A 14 -0.41 24.40 29.94
CA GLY A 14 -0.39 25.44 30.96
C GLY A 14 0.24 25.00 32.28
N TYR A 15 -0.19 23.86 32.84
CA TYR A 15 0.39 23.31 34.07
C TYR A 15 1.81 22.78 33.87
N TRP A 16 2.11 22.13 32.75
CA TRP A 16 3.43 21.61 32.41
C TRP A 16 4.49 22.72 32.34
N ASP A 17 4.22 23.80 31.61
CA ASP A 17 5.15 24.93 31.56
C ASP A 17 5.15 25.75 32.86
N GLU A 18 4.16 25.61 33.76
CA GLU A 18 4.25 26.10 35.14
C GLU A 18 5.16 25.21 36.01
N GLY A 19 5.07 23.89 35.88
CA GLY A 19 5.99 22.93 36.47
C GLY A 19 7.43 23.22 36.06
N LYS A 20 7.69 23.47 34.77
CA LYS A 20 9.02 23.90 34.29
C LYS A 20 9.48 25.25 34.84
N ARG A 21 8.57 26.20 35.12
CA ARG A 21 8.92 27.47 35.81
C ARG A 21 9.30 27.25 37.28
N LYS A 22 8.73 26.25 37.96
CA LYS A 22 9.06 25.85 39.33
C LYS A 22 10.35 25.01 39.39
N SER A 23 10.55 24.14 38.40
CA SER A 23 11.63 23.17 38.29
C SER A 23 12.38 23.35 36.96
N PRO A 24 13.40 24.22 36.90
CA PRO A 24 14.08 24.59 35.64
C PRO A 24 14.78 23.45 34.88
N GLY A 25 14.96 22.29 35.52
CA GLY A 25 15.48 21.08 34.87
C GLY A 25 14.46 20.30 34.05
N CYS A 26 13.16 20.62 34.13
CA CYS A 26 12.11 19.90 33.41
C CYS A 26 12.01 20.29 31.92
N ILE A 27 11.56 19.37 31.07
CA ILE A 27 11.37 19.63 29.63
C ILE A 27 10.12 20.49 29.40
N SER A 28 10.05 21.26 28.30
CA SER A 28 8.90 22.12 27.99
C SER A 28 7.69 21.31 27.52
N SER A 29 6.51 21.92 27.58
CA SER A 29 5.34 21.30 26.95
C SER A 29 5.55 21.09 25.44
N GLU A 30 6.32 21.96 24.77
CA GLU A 30 6.76 21.78 23.37
C GLU A 30 7.70 20.58 23.13
N GLU A 31 8.32 20.05 24.20
CA GLU A 31 9.25 18.92 24.21
C GLU A 31 8.59 17.63 24.71
N ALA A 32 7.35 17.71 25.18
CA ALA A 32 6.61 16.61 25.79
C ALA A 32 6.56 15.31 24.95
N TYR A 33 6.58 14.20 25.67
CA TYR A 33 6.37 12.81 25.22
C TYR A 33 5.86 11.99 26.41
N VAL A 34 5.39 10.76 26.17
CA VAL A 34 5.04 9.79 27.21
C VAL A 34 6.16 8.75 27.33
N PRO A 35 6.80 8.57 28.51
CA PRO A 35 7.92 7.65 28.64
C PRO A 35 7.53 6.17 28.51
N PRO A 36 8.36 5.32 27.88
CA PRO A 36 8.04 3.91 27.64
C PRO A 36 7.79 3.08 28.90
N GLN A 37 8.25 3.52 30.06
CA GLN A 37 8.04 2.91 31.38
C GLN A 37 6.55 2.59 31.64
N LEU A 38 5.64 3.51 31.28
CA LEU A 38 4.19 3.37 31.49
C LEU A 38 3.62 2.15 30.74
N PHE A 39 4.24 1.74 29.63
CA PHE A 39 3.69 0.73 28.74
C PHE A 39 3.87 -0.70 29.25
N TYR A 40 4.88 -0.95 30.09
CA TYR A 40 5.23 -2.26 30.63
C TYR A 40 5.28 -2.37 32.16
N ASN A 41 5.33 -1.25 32.92
CA ASN A 41 5.30 -1.33 34.38
C ASN A 41 3.90 -1.61 34.97
N GLY A 42 2.85 -1.65 34.15
CA GLY A 42 1.51 -2.09 34.55
C GLY A 42 0.74 -1.13 35.47
N LYS A 43 1.30 0.04 35.81
CA LYS A 43 0.64 1.05 36.66
C LYS A 43 -0.45 1.86 35.93
N VAL A 44 -0.55 1.71 34.61
CA VAL A 44 -1.65 2.24 33.80
C VAL A 44 -2.42 1.06 33.20
N ASP A 45 -3.73 1.03 33.44
CA ASP A 45 -4.65 0.12 32.74
C ASP A 45 -5.04 0.72 31.39
N TYR A 46 -5.11 -0.14 30.39
CA TYR A 46 -5.36 0.18 29.00
C TYR A 46 -6.55 -0.59 28.42
N PHE A 47 -7.37 -1.26 29.24
CA PHE A 47 -8.63 -1.88 28.83
C PHE A 47 -8.47 -2.85 27.63
N ASP A 48 -7.49 -3.75 27.75
CA ASP A 48 -7.08 -4.73 26.72
C ASP A 48 -6.68 -4.17 25.34
N LEU A 49 -6.41 -2.87 25.22
CA LEU A 49 -5.87 -2.28 23.99
C LEU A 49 -4.52 -2.91 23.60
N GLN A 50 -4.47 -3.41 22.36
CA GLN A 50 -3.35 -4.19 21.84
C GLN A 50 -2.02 -3.44 21.91
N ARG A 51 -0.94 -4.21 22.13
CA ARG A 51 0.42 -3.72 22.01
C ARG A 51 0.97 -4.05 20.64
N LEU A 52 2.05 -3.37 20.25
CA LEU A 52 2.75 -3.65 19.00
C LEU A 52 3.10 -5.14 18.87
N GLY A 53 3.59 -5.76 19.94
CA GLY A 53 3.90 -7.20 19.99
C GLY A 53 2.71 -8.12 20.29
N GLY A 54 1.47 -7.62 20.27
CA GLY A 54 0.25 -8.38 20.53
C GLY A 54 -0.28 -8.24 21.97
N LEU A 55 -0.66 -9.37 22.59
CA LEU A 55 -1.29 -9.39 23.91
C LEU A 55 -0.28 -9.10 25.04
N LEU A 56 -0.69 -8.27 26.01
CA LEU A 56 0.18 -7.88 27.13
C LEU A 56 0.60 -9.08 28.00
N SER A 57 -0.28 -10.06 28.21
CA SER A 57 0.03 -11.32 28.93
C SER A 57 1.08 -12.16 28.18
N HIS A 58 0.98 -12.24 26.85
CA HIS A 58 1.99 -12.91 26.02
C HIS A 58 3.35 -12.22 26.13
N LEU A 59 3.39 -10.88 26.04
CA LEU A 59 4.62 -10.09 26.15
C LEU A 59 5.25 -10.16 27.56
N LYS A 60 4.44 -10.07 28.61
CA LYS A 60 4.87 -10.36 30.00
C LYS A 60 5.53 -11.75 30.08
N LYS A 61 4.98 -12.77 29.41
CA LYS A 61 5.50 -14.15 29.43
C LYS A 61 6.77 -14.36 28.59
N THR A 62 6.91 -13.71 27.43
CA THR A 62 8.04 -13.90 26.50
C THR A 62 9.22 -12.95 26.72
N LEU A 63 8.96 -11.72 27.15
CA LEU A 63 9.98 -10.67 27.34
C LEU A 63 10.30 -10.40 28.82
N LYS A 64 9.90 -11.28 29.75
CA LYS A 64 10.19 -11.19 31.19
C LYS A 64 11.67 -10.98 31.51
N ASP A 65 12.55 -11.64 30.75
CA ASP A 65 13.99 -11.64 31.02
C ASP A 65 14.63 -10.34 30.51
N ASP A 66 14.10 -9.78 29.41
CA ASP A 66 14.42 -8.43 28.93
C ASP A 66 13.93 -7.34 29.89
N LEU A 67 12.71 -7.45 30.43
CA LEU A 67 12.21 -6.54 31.47
C LEU A 67 13.09 -6.59 32.72
N ALA A 68 13.49 -7.79 33.15
CA ALA A 68 14.32 -8.00 34.33
C ALA A 68 15.80 -7.65 34.13
N SER A 69 16.26 -7.36 32.90
CA SER A 69 17.64 -6.95 32.60
C SER A 69 17.77 -5.51 32.12
N LYS A 70 16.78 -4.98 31.38
CA LYS A 70 16.79 -3.62 30.83
C LYS A 70 16.06 -2.62 31.72
N ALA A 71 14.93 -3.02 32.30
CA ALA A 71 14.06 -2.17 33.11
C ALA A 71 14.09 -2.52 34.62
N ASN A 72 14.86 -3.53 35.04
CA ASN A 72 14.90 -4.08 36.41
C ASN A 72 13.54 -4.55 37.00
N ILE A 73 12.54 -4.74 36.15
CA ILE A 73 11.18 -5.17 36.52
C ILE A 73 11.12 -6.70 36.59
N ILE A 74 10.63 -7.23 37.71
CA ILE A 74 10.21 -8.63 37.86
C ILE A 74 8.68 -8.70 37.84
N ILE A 75 8.14 -9.49 36.92
CA ILE A 75 6.72 -9.84 36.88
C ILE A 75 6.45 -10.88 37.99
N ASP A 76 5.36 -10.70 38.74
CA ASP A 76 4.90 -11.67 39.72
C ASP A 76 4.50 -12.99 39.03
N PRO A 77 5.02 -14.17 39.41
CA PRO A 77 4.64 -15.44 38.78
C PRO A 77 3.13 -15.70 38.71
N ALA A 78 2.33 -15.13 39.62
CA ALA A 78 0.87 -15.20 39.57
C ALA A 78 0.29 -14.57 38.28
N GLU A 79 0.82 -13.44 37.82
CA GLU A 79 0.37 -12.79 36.57
C GLU A 79 0.72 -13.60 35.31
N ILE A 80 1.67 -14.52 35.40
CA ILE A 80 2.08 -15.41 34.30
C ILE A 80 1.18 -16.67 34.26
N GLN A 81 0.47 -16.96 35.35
CA GLN A 81 -0.45 -18.09 35.49
C GLN A 81 -1.91 -17.70 35.23
N ALA A 82 -2.34 -16.51 35.67
CA ALA A 82 -3.73 -16.01 35.61
C ALA A 82 -4.30 -15.72 34.20
N THR A 83 -3.76 -16.34 33.15
CA THR A 83 -4.32 -16.36 31.78
C THR A 83 -4.15 -17.75 31.16
N SER A 84 -4.59 -18.79 31.88
CA SER A 84 -5.11 -20.01 31.25
C SER A 84 -6.43 -19.70 30.57
N MET A 85 -6.79 -20.43 29.51
CA MET A 85 -8.13 -20.31 28.91
C MET A 85 -9.12 -21.34 29.50
N ASP A 86 -8.61 -22.27 30.33
CA ASP A 86 -9.37 -23.37 30.92
C ASP A 86 -9.97 -23.01 32.30
N ASP A 87 -9.50 -21.93 32.94
CA ASP A 87 -9.84 -21.57 34.34
C ASP A 87 -11.09 -20.68 34.46
N LEU A 88 -11.92 -20.56 33.42
CA LEU A 88 -13.09 -19.67 33.38
C LEU A 88 -14.45 -20.36 33.67
N ASP A 89 -14.47 -21.69 33.84
CA ASP A 89 -15.71 -22.47 33.93
C ASP A 89 -16.11 -22.91 35.37
N GLU A 90 -15.32 -22.64 36.42
CA GLU A 90 -15.57 -23.19 37.78
C GLU A 90 -15.99 -22.20 38.89
N ASP A 91 -15.89 -20.87 38.72
CA ASP A 91 -16.06 -19.87 39.81
C ASP A 91 -17.35 -19.00 39.70
N GLU A 92 -18.53 -19.61 39.52
CA GLU A 92 -19.85 -18.92 39.63
C GLU A 92 -20.89 -19.63 40.54
N GLU A 93 -20.53 -20.11 41.73
CA GLU A 93 -21.54 -20.50 42.75
C GLU A 93 -21.20 -20.16 44.22
N SER A 94 -21.44 -18.91 44.64
CA SER A 94 -22.10 -18.58 45.93
C SER A 94 -22.16 -17.06 46.23
N GLY A 95 -23.36 -16.50 46.45
CA GLY A 95 -23.46 -15.10 46.93
C GLY A 95 -24.74 -14.30 46.61
N ALA A 96 -25.93 -14.89 46.68
CA ALA A 96 -27.16 -14.20 46.25
C ALA A 96 -27.61 -13.04 47.17
N ALA A 97 -27.63 -11.81 46.64
CA ALA A 97 -28.34 -10.65 47.19
C ALA A 97 -29.08 -9.90 46.07
N GLN A 98 -30.31 -9.44 46.33
CA GLN A 98 -31.30 -9.14 45.28
C GLN A 98 -31.51 -7.65 44.99
N ARG A 99 -31.71 -7.31 43.69
CA ARG A 99 -32.75 -6.42 43.08
C ARG A 99 -32.20 -5.55 41.93
N PRO A 100 -33.05 -5.14 40.95
CA PRO A 100 -34.11 -5.90 40.28
C PRO A 100 -34.05 -5.78 38.74
N PHE A 101 -34.45 -6.83 38.01
CA PHE A 101 -34.58 -6.78 36.54
C PHE A 101 -35.77 -5.92 36.08
N GLY A 102 -35.66 -5.23 34.93
CA GLY A 102 -36.74 -4.34 34.50
C GLY A 102 -36.69 -3.60 33.15
N ALA A 103 -36.01 -4.09 32.10
CA ALA A 103 -36.23 -3.63 30.72
C ALA A 103 -35.72 -4.65 29.68
N ALA A 104 -36.40 -4.79 28.53
CA ALA A 104 -36.05 -5.75 27.50
C ALA A 104 -35.09 -5.17 26.44
N ALA A 105 -34.04 -5.91 26.10
CA ALA A 105 -33.13 -5.58 25.01
C ALA A 105 -33.74 -5.97 23.65
N MET A 106 -34.48 -5.04 23.03
CA MET A 106 -34.80 -5.11 21.59
C MET A 106 -33.51 -4.88 20.78
N GLY A 107 -33.22 -5.76 19.82
CA GLY A 107 -32.02 -5.68 19.01
C GLY A 107 -32.01 -4.48 18.06
N GLY A 108 -31.15 -3.49 18.31
CA GLY A 108 -30.90 -2.35 17.43
C GLY A 108 -29.53 -2.46 16.75
N ALA A 109 -29.49 -2.58 15.42
CA ALA A 109 -28.24 -2.73 14.68
C ALA A 109 -27.42 -1.42 14.66
N LEU A 110 -26.17 -1.47 15.13
CA LEU A 110 -25.21 -0.38 14.97
C LEU A 110 -24.74 -0.30 13.50
N ALA A 111 -25.07 0.79 12.83
CA ALA A 111 -24.78 0.98 11.41
C ALA A 111 -23.28 1.20 11.14
N ARG A 112 -22.72 0.44 10.17
CA ARG A 112 -21.38 0.65 9.62
C ARG A 112 -21.29 1.96 8.82
N PRO A 113 -20.20 2.74 8.93
CA PRO A 113 -19.81 3.73 7.93
C PRO A 113 -19.47 3.07 6.58
N SER A 114 -19.74 3.75 5.47
CA SER A 114 -19.82 3.16 4.11
C SER A 114 -18.53 3.19 3.28
N TRP A 115 -17.36 3.46 3.87
CA TRP A 115 -16.09 3.58 3.12
C TRP A 115 -15.30 2.26 2.92
N LEU A 116 -15.86 1.12 3.34
CA LEU A 116 -15.30 -0.21 3.09
C LEU A 116 -16.21 -1.02 2.16
N SER A 117 -15.94 -0.97 0.85
CA SER A 117 -16.57 -1.82 -0.17
C SER A 117 -15.77 -1.89 -1.49
N SER A 118 -14.85 -2.85 -1.59
CA SER A 118 -14.95 -3.92 -2.60
C SER A 118 -14.02 -5.12 -2.28
N PRO A 119 -14.36 -6.38 -2.68
CA PRO A 119 -14.35 -7.46 -1.66
C PRO A 119 -14.12 -8.93 -2.12
N THR A 120 -13.23 -9.68 -1.46
CA THR A 120 -13.09 -11.14 -1.67
C THR A 120 -12.85 -11.98 -0.40
N LEU A 121 -13.71 -13.01 -0.26
CA LEU A 121 -13.48 -14.39 0.19
C LEU A 121 -12.52 -14.75 1.36
N GLY A 122 -13.06 -15.58 2.27
CA GLY A 122 -12.66 -17.00 2.23
C GLY A 122 -11.66 -17.54 3.26
N ARG A 123 -11.88 -17.31 4.56
CA ARG A 123 -11.06 -17.91 5.63
C ARG A 123 -11.23 -19.44 5.73
N ALA A 124 -10.16 -20.23 5.60
CA ALA A 124 -10.21 -21.69 5.80
C ALA A 124 -8.89 -22.31 6.34
N ASN A 125 -8.89 -22.73 7.61
CA ASN A 125 -8.02 -23.75 8.25
C ASN A 125 -6.49 -23.56 8.33
N ARG A 126 -5.72 -24.21 9.24
CA ARG A 126 -5.91 -24.54 10.68
C ARG A 126 -4.55 -25.00 11.28
N PHE A 127 -4.39 -24.84 12.60
CA PHE A 127 -3.31 -25.24 13.53
C PHE A 127 -2.43 -26.49 13.27
N LEU A 128 -1.15 -26.39 13.69
CA LEU A 128 -0.36 -27.21 14.66
C LEU A 128 0.85 -26.31 15.13
N SER A 129 1.53 -26.34 16.30
CA SER A 129 1.73 -27.27 17.45
C SER A 129 2.96 -28.21 17.33
N THR A 130 3.96 -28.29 18.23
CA THR A 130 4.18 -27.64 19.57
C THR A 130 5.68 -27.29 19.83
N ALA A 131 6.31 -27.59 20.99
CA ALA A 131 7.64 -27.11 21.43
C ALA A 131 8.44 -28.10 22.33
N ALA A 132 9.74 -27.88 22.57
CA ALA A 132 10.55 -28.65 23.56
C ALA A 132 11.82 -27.95 24.17
N VAL A 133 11.73 -27.62 25.47
CA VAL A 133 12.69 -27.82 26.60
C VAL A 133 14.24 -27.59 26.45
N SER A 134 14.71 -26.39 26.85
CA SER A 134 15.46 -26.04 28.10
C SER A 134 16.79 -26.68 28.59
N LEU A 135 17.52 -25.87 29.38
CA LEU A 135 18.59 -26.10 30.39
C LEU A 135 20.09 -26.10 30.01
N MET A 136 20.84 -25.10 30.52
CA MET A 136 22.03 -25.25 31.40
C MET A 136 22.49 -23.91 32.03
N THR A 137 22.94 -23.95 33.29
CA THR A 137 23.65 -22.93 34.10
C THR A 137 24.52 -23.71 35.15
N PRO A 138 25.51 -23.15 35.91
CA PRO A 138 25.65 -21.75 36.36
C PRO A 138 27.09 -21.17 36.52
N ARG A 139 27.18 -19.89 36.94
CA ARG A 139 27.93 -19.45 38.15
C ARG A 139 27.50 -18.03 38.59
N ARG A 140 27.85 -17.63 39.83
CA ARG A 140 27.29 -16.45 40.53
C ARG A 140 28.02 -15.12 40.25
N PRO A 141 27.35 -13.97 40.42
CA PRO A 141 27.87 -12.65 40.04
C PRO A 141 28.45 -11.84 41.23
N LEU A 142 29.00 -10.67 40.91
CA LEU A 142 29.08 -9.52 41.83
C LEU A 142 27.66 -8.96 42.10
N ALA A 143 27.49 -8.19 43.19
CA ALA A 143 26.17 -7.79 43.66
C ALA A 143 25.38 -6.93 42.62
N PRO A 144 24.18 -7.34 42.20
CA PRO A 144 23.31 -6.54 41.32
C PRO A 144 22.53 -5.49 42.11
N PRO A 145 21.98 -4.45 41.44
CA PRO A 145 20.97 -3.58 42.04
C PRO A 145 19.70 -4.36 42.41
N GLU A 146 18.92 -3.79 43.33
CA GLU A 146 17.70 -4.40 43.86
C GLU A 146 16.59 -4.44 42.79
N LYS A 147 16.00 -5.61 42.57
CA LYS A 147 15.03 -5.85 41.49
C LYS A 147 13.60 -5.70 42.00
N VAL A 148 12.81 -4.86 41.35
CA VAL A 148 11.48 -4.47 41.83
C VAL A 148 10.41 -5.40 41.26
N LYS A 149 9.56 -5.95 42.11
CA LYS A 149 8.35 -6.68 41.68
C LYS A 149 7.23 -5.69 41.38
N VAL A 150 6.49 -5.91 40.31
CA VAL A 150 5.37 -5.04 39.93
C VAL A 150 4.12 -5.86 39.61
N ARG A 151 2.95 -5.25 39.80
CA ARG A 151 1.62 -5.82 39.52
C ARG A 151 0.77 -4.77 38.79
N THR A 152 -0.14 -5.23 37.93
CA THR A 152 -1.16 -4.36 37.35
C THR A 152 -2.21 -3.95 38.41
N LEU A 153 -2.59 -2.67 38.43
CA LEU A 153 -3.58 -2.12 39.36
C LEU A 153 -4.75 -1.49 38.57
N ALA A 154 -5.99 -1.73 39.03
CA ALA A 154 -7.17 -1.11 38.44
C ALA A 154 -7.23 0.39 38.75
N VAL A 155 -7.86 1.18 37.88
CA VAL A 155 -7.91 2.65 38.00
C VAL A 155 -8.43 3.11 39.37
N GLU A 156 -9.47 2.45 39.90
CA GLU A 156 -10.11 2.76 41.20
C GLU A 156 -9.25 2.41 42.43
N GLN A 157 -8.14 1.68 42.25
CA GLN A 157 -7.29 1.16 43.33
C GLN A 157 -5.96 1.92 43.50
N ARG A 158 -5.62 2.83 42.58
CA ARG A 158 -4.34 3.53 42.58
C ARG A 158 -4.38 4.80 43.43
N THR A 159 -3.33 5.00 44.22
CA THR A 159 -3.15 6.14 45.11
C THR A 159 -2.23 7.21 44.51
N GLU A 160 -2.14 8.37 45.16
CA GLU A 160 -1.16 9.42 44.82
C GLU A 160 0.29 8.90 44.91
N GLU A 161 0.58 8.00 45.87
CA GLU A 161 1.89 7.34 46.00
C GLU A 161 2.18 6.32 44.88
N ASP A 162 1.16 5.69 44.29
CA ASP A 162 1.35 4.82 43.12
C ASP A 162 1.75 5.62 41.87
N ILE A 163 1.19 6.83 41.74
CA ILE A 163 1.36 7.75 40.61
C ILE A 163 2.66 8.55 40.72
N GLU A 164 2.82 9.36 41.78
CA GLU A 164 3.98 10.25 41.94
C GLU A 164 5.19 9.53 42.57
N GLY A 165 4.95 8.48 43.37
CA GLY A 165 5.99 7.68 44.01
C GLY A 165 6.37 8.14 45.42
N SER A 166 6.91 7.22 46.21
CA SER A 166 7.39 7.47 47.58
C SER A 166 8.63 6.63 47.91
N HIS A 167 9.53 7.15 48.75
CA HIS A 167 10.69 6.45 49.34
C HIS A 167 11.44 5.42 48.45
N GLY A 168 11.77 5.79 47.21
CA GLY A 168 12.55 4.95 46.28
C GLY A 168 11.73 4.16 45.25
N ASN A 169 10.39 4.22 45.31
CA ASN A 169 9.48 3.76 44.26
C ASN A 169 9.17 4.94 43.32
N ASP A 170 9.55 4.82 42.05
CA ASP A 170 9.50 5.92 41.08
C ASP A 170 8.11 6.24 40.48
N GLY A 171 7.02 5.84 41.15
CA GLY A 171 5.66 6.16 40.69
C GLY A 171 5.39 5.56 39.30
N LEU A 172 4.71 6.27 38.40
CA LEU A 172 4.48 5.84 37.02
C LEU A 172 5.77 5.67 36.17
N LEU A 173 6.92 6.17 36.64
CA LEU A 173 8.21 6.08 35.93
C LEU A 173 9.11 4.95 36.45
N LEU A 174 8.56 4.05 37.27
CA LEU A 174 9.25 2.85 37.72
C LEU A 174 9.73 2.00 36.54
N GLY A 175 11.01 1.61 36.58
CA GLY A 175 11.64 0.73 35.60
C GLY A 175 12.27 1.45 34.40
N ARG A 176 12.90 2.60 34.62
CA ARG A 176 13.62 3.34 33.57
C ARG A 176 14.69 2.46 32.88
N PRO A 177 14.68 2.34 31.55
CA PRO A 177 15.72 1.63 30.79
C PRO A 177 17.00 2.47 30.65
N LEU A 178 18.07 1.88 30.11
CA LEU A 178 19.38 2.55 29.98
C LEU A 178 19.37 3.66 28.92
N GLU A 179 18.47 3.57 27.95
CA GLU A 179 18.34 4.50 26.83
C GLU A 179 17.47 5.73 27.16
N GLU A 180 16.71 5.70 28.26
CA GLU A 180 15.88 6.82 28.72
C GLU A 180 16.66 7.78 29.64
N PRO A 181 16.53 9.11 29.45
CA PRO A 181 17.34 10.09 30.17
C PRO A 181 16.98 10.21 31.65
N ASP A 182 17.98 10.49 32.49
CA ASP A 182 17.83 10.84 33.92
C ASP A 182 17.12 12.18 34.18
N GLN A 183 16.79 12.95 33.14
CA GLN A 183 16.19 14.28 33.28
C GLN A 183 14.72 14.19 33.71
N PRO A 184 14.27 14.95 34.74
CA PRO A 184 12.86 15.00 35.09
C PRO A 184 12.04 15.60 33.94
N ILE A 185 10.86 15.04 33.70
CA ILE A 185 10.02 15.39 32.53
C ILE A 185 8.95 16.38 32.96
N THR A 186 8.06 15.95 33.86
CA THR A 186 7.03 16.76 34.54
C THR A 186 6.46 15.94 35.72
N GLU A 187 5.44 16.46 36.40
CA GLU A 187 4.64 15.75 37.43
C GLU A 187 3.99 14.48 36.82
N LYS A 188 4.04 13.32 37.50
CA LYS A 188 3.74 12.03 36.86
C LYS A 188 2.26 11.88 36.52
N SER A 189 1.38 12.49 37.31
CA SER A 189 -0.04 12.71 37.00
C SER A 189 -0.27 13.46 35.68
N LEU A 190 0.58 14.44 35.30
CA LEU A 190 0.47 15.10 33.99
C LEU A 190 0.85 14.18 32.82
N LEU A 191 1.72 13.18 33.03
CA LEU A 191 2.06 12.17 32.02
C LEU A 191 0.90 11.19 31.78
N GLU A 192 0.20 10.78 32.84
CA GLU A 192 -1.00 9.95 32.71
C GLU A 192 -2.13 10.67 31.96
N ILE A 193 -2.36 11.95 32.29
CA ILE A 193 -3.36 12.76 31.58
C ILE A 193 -2.95 12.97 30.10
N LEU A 194 -1.64 13.01 29.80
CA LEU A 194 -1.13 13.07 28.42
C LEU A 194 -1.39 11.76 27.64
N ASP A 195 -1.09 10.60 28.22
CA ASP A 195 -1.42 9.29 27.63
C ASP A 195 -2.93 9.16 27.37
N GLY A 196 -3.74 9.55 28.35
CA GLY A 196 -5.21 9.61 28.23
C GLY A 196 -5.71 10.55 27.13
N VAL A 197 -5.01 11.65 26.85
CA VAL A 197 -5.30 12.55 25.71
C VAL A 197 -5.00 11.87 24.37
N VAL A 198 -3.89 11.15 24.25
CA VAL A 198 -3.55 10.38 23.04
C VAL A 198 -4.59 9.28 22.81
N MET A 199 -4.89 8.49 23.85
CA MET A 199 -5.92 7.44 23.80
C MET A 199 -7.31 8.00 23.43
N MET A 200 -7.71 9.15 24.00
CA MET A 200 -8.98 9.81 23.67
C MET A 200 -9.05 10.27 22.21
N TYR A 201 -7.93 10.71 21.63
CA TYR A 201 -7.88 11.08 20.21
C TYR A 201 -8.13 9.86 19.32
N ASN A 202 -7.45 8.74 19.60
CA ASN A 202 -7.61 7.48 18.89
C ASN A 202 -9.06 6.95 18.95
N LEU A 203 -9.60 6.84 20.17
CA LEU A 203 -10.92 6.22 20.40
C LEU A 203 -12.09 7.03 19.86
N SER A 204 -11.96 8.36 19.73
CA SER A 204 -13.12 9.20 19.39
C SER A 204 -12.84 10.47 18.58
N VAL A 205 -11.81 11.26 18.89
CA VAL A 205 -11.73 12.63 18.36
C VAL A 205 -11.44 12.64 16.87
N HIS A 206 -10.54 11.78 16.37
CA HIS A 206 -10.22 11.71 14.95
C HIS A 206 -11.47 11.44 14.08
N GLN A 207 -12.28 10.47 14.48
CA GLN A 207 -13.53 10.13 13.77
C GLN A 207 -14.54 11.29 13.77
N GLN A 208 -14.57 12.10 14.83
CA GLN A 208 -15.48 13.23 14.92
C GLN A 208 -15.01 14.42 14.07
N LEU A 209 -13.69 14.61 13.91
CA LEU A 209 -13.14 15.55 12.93
C LEU A 209 -13.52 15.11 11.50
N GLY A 210 -13.25 13.86 11.12
CA GLY A 210 -13.59 13.34 9.78
C GLY A 210 -15.08 13.50 9.41
N LYS A 211 -15.99 13.27 10.37
CA LYS A 211 -17.44 13.49 10.19
C LYS A 211 -17.84 14.94 9.91
N MET A 212 -17.00 15.92 10.24
CA MET A 212 -17.27 17.34 10.02
C MET A 212 -16.82 17.81 8.62
N VAL A 213 -15.94 17.07 7.94
CA VAL A 213 -15.56 17.32 6.53
C VAL A 213 -16.75 17.14 5.59
N VAL A 214 -17.63 16.16 5.86
CA VAL A 214 -18.82 15.84 5.05
C VAL A 214 -19.72 17.07 4.81
N VAL A 215 -19.72 18.05 5.72
CA VAL A 215 -20.46 19.31 5.55
C VAL A 215 -19.91 20.17 4.40
N SER A 216 -18.62 20.06 4.10
CA SER A 216 -18.01 20.69 2.92
C SER A 216 -18.41 19.98 1.62
N ASP A 217 -18.54 18.66 1.66
CA ASP A 217 -19.00 17.86 0.53
C ASP A 217 -20.48 18.16 0.24
N ASP A 218 -21.33 18.20 1.28
CA ASP A 218 -22.73 18.67 1.21
C ASP A 218 -22.80 20.07 0.54
N VAL A 219 -21.96 21.03 0.98
CA VAL A 219 -21.92 22.39 0.41
C VAL A 219 -21.58 22.36 -1.08
N HIS A 220 -20.61 21.54 -1.50
CA HIS A 220 -20.25 21.43 -2.91
C HIS A 220 -21.39 20.81 -3.74
N GLU A 221 -21.98 19.70 -3.29
CA GLU A 221 -23.06 19.03 -4.02
C GLU A 221 -24.27 19.96 -4.22
N TYR A 222 -24.72 20.64 -3.17
CA TYR A 222 -25.81 21.60 -3.27
C TYR A 222 -25.45 22.84 -4.11
N ALA A 223 -24.19 23.28 -4.15
CA ALA A 223 -23.75 24.37 -5.02
C ALA A 223 -23.78 23.97 -6.51
N VAL A 224 -23.34 22.74 -6.84
CA VAL A 224 -23.44 22.20 -8.20
C VAL A 224 -24.90 21.99 -8.59
N ALA A 225 -25.71 21.37 -7.74
CA ALA A 225 -27.14 21.13 -8.01
C ALA A 225 -27.93 22.44 -8.22
N LEU A 226 -27.61 23.50 -7.46
CA LEU A 226 -28.16 24.84 -7.66
C LEU A 226 -27.78 25.41 -9.03
N LYS A 227 -26.48 25.44 -9.37
CA LYS A 227 -26.01 25.94 -10.67
C LYS A 227 -26.61 25.17 -11.85
N ASP A 228 -26.65 23.85 -11.77
CA ASP A 228 -27.28 22.97 -12.75
C ASP A 228 -28.77 23.28 -12.94
N THR A 229 -29.45 23.68 -11.86
CA THR A 229 -30.87 24.09 -11.89
C THR A 229 -31.02 25.47 -12.54
N GLU A 230 -30.11 26.40 -12.26
CA GLU A 230 -30.09 27.72 -12.90
C GLU A 230 -29.81 27.64 -14.42
N GLU A 231 -28.90 26.75 -14.85
CA GLU A 231 -28.70 26.45 -16.27
C GLU A 231 -29.94 25.80 -16.92
N LYS A 232 -30.70 24.98 -16.18
CA LYS A 232 -31.98 24.40 -16.66
C LYS A 232 -33.08 25.46 -16.76
N ILE A 233 -33.18 26.39 -15.80
CA ILE A 233 -34.10 27.54 -15.83
C ILE A 233 -33.80 28.43 -17.05
N ALA A 234 -32.53 28.78 -17.26
CA ALA A 234 -32.11 29.62 -18.39
C ALA A 234 -32.37 28.98 -19.77
N ARG A 235 -32.47 27.65 -19.84
CA ARG A 235 -32.78 26.89 -21.06
C ARG A 235 -34.26 26.46 -21.17
N CYS A 236 -35.11 26.84 -20.21
CA CYS A 236 -36.49 26.35 -20.14
C CYS A 236 -37.37 26.97 -21.25
N PRO A 237 -38.05 26.16 -22.11
CA PRO A 237 -38.90 26.70 -23.17
C PRO A 237 -40.13 27.43 -22.61
N SER A 238 -40.41 28.63 -23.12
CA SER A 238 -41.55 29.47 -22.72
C SER A 238 -42.94 28.88 -23.01
N ARG A 239 -43.02 27.67 -23.59
CA ARG A 239 -44.25 26.88 -23.74
C ARG A 239 -44.51 25.90 -22.58
N ARG A 240 -43.62 25.79 -21.58
CA ARG A 240 -43.76 24.91 -20.41
C ARG A 240 -43.55 25.68 -19.09
N PRO A 241 -44.50 26.57 -18.72
CA PRO A 241 -44.43 27.32 -17.46
C PRO A 241 -44.51 26.40 -16.23
N ASP A 242 -45.14 25.23 -16.37
CA ASP A 242 -45.21 24.17 -15.36
C ASP A 242 -43.83 23.61 -14.97
N ILE A 243 -42.95 23.41 -15.96
CA ILE A 243 -41.57 22.97 -15.72
C ILE A 243 -40.75 24.10 -15.10
N LEU A 244 -40.98 25.35 -15.55
CA LEU A 244 -40.30 26.53 -15.01
C LEU A 244 -40.63 26.75 -13.52
N GLU A 245 -41.89 26.60 -13.13
CA GLU A 245 -42.33 26.74 -11.73
C GLU A 245 -41.66 25.69 -10.82
N GLU A 246 -41.57 24.44 -11.26
CA GLU A 246 -40.96 23.36 -10.47
C GLU A 246 -39.42 23.48 -10.39
N LEU A 247 -38.78 23.96 -11.46
CA LEU A 247 -37.36 24.33 -11.42
C LEU A 247 -37.11 25.51 -10.47
N GLN A 248 -38.00 26.52 -10.42
CA GLN A 248 -37.89 27.65 -9.48
C GLN A 248 -38.07 27.21 -8.02
N LYS A 249 -38.99 26.28 -7.72
CA LYS A 249 -39.09 25.65 -6.39
C LYS A 249 -37.80 24.91 -6.04
N SER A 250 -37.26 24.13 -6.97
CA SER A 250 -36.01 23.39 -6.80
C SER A 250 -34.83 24.32 -6.52
N GLN A 251 -34.69 25.40 -7.31
CA GLN A 251 -33.67 26.45 -7.11
C GLN A 251 -33.78 27.05 -5.69
N LYS A 252 -34.99 27.39 -5.26
CA LYS A 252 -35.22 27.94 -3.91
C LYS A 252 -34.80 26.97 -2.81
N VAL A 253 -35.21 25.70 -2.90
CA VAL A 253 -34.84 24.66 -1.92
C VAL A 253 -33.33 24.45 -1.86
N PHE A 254 -32.65 24.38 -3.02
CA PHE A 254 -31.19 24.26 -3.07
C PHE A 254 -30.49 25.50 -2.53
N ALA A 255 -30.95 26.71 -2.85
CA ALA A 255 -30.37 27.95 -2.34
C ALA A 255 -30.54 28.12 -0.81
N GLU A 256 -31.73 27.81 -0.26
CA GLU A 256 -31.96 27.83 1.19
C GLU A 256 -31.09 26.80 1.92
N LYS A 257 -31.04 25.56 1.42
CA LYS A 257 -30.22 24.47 1.97
C LYS A 257 -28.72 24.79 1.91
N LEU A 258 -28.24 25.31 0.78
CA LEU A 258 -26.85 25.76 0.60
C LEU A 258 -26.49 26.89 1.57
N ASN A 259 -27.40 27.84 1.81
CA ASN A 259 -27.18 28.93 2.76
C ASN A 259 -27.04 28.40 4.21
N HIS A 260 -27.91 27.47 4.62
CA HIS A 260 -27.79 26.80 5.92
C HIS A 260 -26.50 25.99 6.07
N LEU A 261 -26.12 25.21 5.06
CA LEU A 261 -24.89 24.41 5.06
C LEU A 261 -23.64 25.31 5.08
N SER A 262 -23.63 26.40 4.30
CA SER A 262 -22.51 27.36 4.26
C SER A 262 -22.28 28.03 5.61
N ARG A 263 -23.34 28.41 6.33
CA ARG A 263 -23.24 28.94 7.71
C ARG A 263 -22.67 27.88 8.68
N ARG A 264 -23.09 26.62 8.54
CA ARG A 264 -22.58 25.51 9.35
C ARG A 264 -21.09 25.26 9.07
N LEU A 265 -20.68 25.26 7.80
CA LEU A 265 -19.27 25.12 7.40
C LEU A 265 -18.41 26.28 7.90
N ALA A 266 -18.89 27.52 7.81
CA ALA A 266 -18.20 28.68 8.37
C ALA A 266 -18.01 28.57 9.90
N TRP A 267 -19.01 28.09 10.64
CA TRP A 267 -18.90 27.83 12.07
C TRP A 267 -17.91 26.70 12.39
N ILE A 268 -17.91 25.60 11.61
CA ILE A 268 -16.94 24.51 11.74
C ILE A 268 -15.51 25.03 11.51
N ASN A 269 -15.29 25.81 10.46
CA ASN A 269 -13.99 26.41 10.15
C ASN A 269 -13.49 27.35 11.25
N ALA A 270 -14.40 28.13 11.86
CA ALA A 270 -14.06 29.06 12.93
C ALA A 270 -13.80 28.40 14.30
N THR A 271 -14.43 27.24 14.58
CA THR A 271 -14.43 26.64 15.94
C THR A 271 -13.69 25.31 16.07
N ILE A 272 -13.57 24.55 14.99
CA ILE A 272 -12.99 23.19 14.96
C ILE A 272 -11.74 23.17 14.08
N TYR A 273 -11.80 23.77 12.88
CA TYR A 273 -10.64 23.83 11.95
C TYR A 273 -9.87 25.16 12.02
N SER A 274 -9.87 25.81 13.19
CA SER A 274 -9.13 27.05 13.41
C SER A 274 -7.62 26.79 13.54
N ARG A 275 -6.80 27.84 13.33
CA ARG A 275 -5.33 27.76 13.43
C ARG A 275 -4.86 27.27 14.80
N GLU A 276 -5.53 27.67 15.89
CA GLU A 276 -5.26 27.15 17.23
C GLU A 276 -5.47 25.63 17.30
N LYS A 277 -6.53 25.12 16.66
CA LYS A 277 -6.93 23.70 16.79
C LYS A 277 -6.09 22.81 15.86
N MET A 278 -5.55 23.41 14.80
CA MET A 278 -4.44 22.86 14.02
C MET A 278 -3.18 22.72 14.87
N LEU A 279 -2.80 23.75 15.64
CA LEU A 279 -1.63 23.70 16.53
C LEU A 279 -1.79 22.68 17.67
N ASP A 280 -2.98 22.52 18.24
CA ASP A 280 -3.26 21.48 19.25
C ASP A 280 -3.06 20.06 18.68
N VAL A 281 -3.51 19.79 17.44
CA VAL A 281 -3.34 18.49 16.77
C VAL A 281 -1.89 18.26 16.31
N TYR A 282 -1.19 19.32 15.88
CA TYR A 282 0.23 19.26 15.52
C TYR A 282 1.14 19.04 16.73
N TRP A 283 0.80 19.63 17.88
CA TRP A 283 1.45 19.33 19.15
C TRP A 283 1.26 17.86 19.54
N LEU A 284 0.03 17.33 19.43
CA LEU A 284 -0.25 15.92 19.69
C LEU A 284 0.51 14.98 18.75
N LEU A 285 0.65 15.34 17.47
CA LEU A 285 1.50 14.60 16.51
C LEU A 285 2.95 14.53 16.98
N ARG A 286 3.54 15.65 17.42
CA ARG A 286 4.93 15.70 17.93
C ARG A 286 5.11 14.91 19.23
N VAL A 287 4.13 14.95 20.14
CA VAL A 287 4.09 14.08 21.34
C VAL A 287 4.14 12.60 20.95
N CYS A 288 3.30 12.18 20.00
CA CYS A 288 3.27 10.78 19.56
C CYS A 288 4.59 10.36 18.88
N ILE A 289 5.13 11.19 17.98
CA ILE A 289 6.41 10.94 17.30
C ILE A 289 7.53 10.69 18.31
N ARG A 290 7.73 11.59 19.28
CA ARG A 290 8.76 11.40 20.32
C ARG A 290 8.51 10.18 21.17
N THR A 291 7.25 9.92 21.54
CA THR A 291 6.88 8.73 22.32
C THR A 291 7.26 7.44 21.58
N ILE A 292 7.08 7.41 20.26
CA ILE A 292 7.49 6.28 19.41
C ILE A 292 9.02 6.20 19.35
N GLU A 293 9.74 7.31 19.12
CA GLU A 293 11.21 7.35 19.06
C GLU A 293 11.87 6.87 20.37
N HIS A 294 11.41 7.39 21.51
CA HIS A 294 11.85 6.97 22.84
C HIS A 294 11.57 5.49 23.10
N ALA A 295 10.35 5.02 22.81
CA ALA A 295 10.00 3.61 22.99
C ALA A 295 10.79 2.68 22.04
N ASP A 296 11.05 3.09 20.81
CA ASP A 296 11.80 2.33 19.80
C ASP A 296 13.25 2.09 20.23
N ASN A 297 13.89 3.09 20.85
CA ASN A 297 15.25 3.01 21.39
C ASN A 297 15.42 1.91 22.45
N THR A 298 14.37 1.56 23.21
CA THR A 298 14.40 0.45 24.20
C THR A 298 14.55 -0.96 23.58
N GLY A 299 14.58 -1.05 22.24
CA GLY A 299 14.82 -2.27 21.49
C GLY A 299 13.62 -3.20 21.54
N SER A 300 13.75 -4.34 22.23
CA SER A 300 12.67 -5.32 22.38
C SER A 300 11.50 -4.82 23.25
N LEU A 301 11.73 -3.90 24.19
CA LEU A 301 10.63 -3.38 25.03
C LEU A 301 9.66 -2.48 24.26
N PHE A 302 10.03 -1.99 23.07
CA PHE A 302 9.12 -1.34 22.12
C PHE A 302 7.86 -2.17 21.82
N ALA A 303 7.96 -3.50 21.89
CA ALA A 303 6.83 -4.41 21.69
C ALA A 303 5.67 -4.19 22.69
N PHE A 304 5.94 -3.61 23.87
CA PHE A 304 4.91 -3.29 24.88
C PHE A 304 4.15 -1.98 24.59
N THR A 305 4.62 -1.15 23.66
CA THR A 305 3.97 0.14 23.31
C THR A 305 2.52 -0.11 22.87
N PRO A 306 1.53 0.65 23.37
CA PRO A 306 0.16 0.60 22.86
C PRO A 306 0.11 0.97 21.38
N GLU A 307 -0.57 0.16 20.55
CA GLU A 307 -0.60 0.38 19.10
C GLU A 307 -1.18 1.76 18.69
N PHE A 308 -1.99 2.35 19.57
CA PHE A 308 -2.66 3.61 19.31
C PHE A 308 -1.68 4.77 19.12
N TYR A 309 -0.45 4.73 19.63
CA TYR A 309 0.53 5.81 19.42
C TYR A 309 0.88 5.97 17.93
N LEU A 310 1.10 4.87 17.22
CA LEU A 310 1.31 4.88 15.77
C LEU A 310 0.05 5.36 15.04
N ASN A 311 -1.13 4.86 15.43
CA ASN A 311 -2.40 5.28 14.85
C ASN A 311 -2.64 6.80 15.02
N VAL A 312 -2.39 7.36 16.20
CA VAL A 312 -2.57 8.81 16.45
C VAL A 312 -1.54 9.63 15.66
N ALA A 313 -0.30 9.18 15.50
CA ALA A 313 0.68 9.87 14.65
C ALA A 313 0.20 9.93 13.18
N MET A 314 -0.18 8.78 12.59
CA MET A 314 -0.68 8.71 11.22
C MET A 314 -1.98 9.52 11.03
N ASN A 315 -2.93 9.37 11.95
CA ASN A 315 -4.23 10.02 11.91
C ASN A 315 -4.16 11.53 12.17
N SER A 316 -3.24 12.00 13.02
CA SER A 316 -3.03 13.43 13.24
C SER A 316 -2.42 14.11 12.02
N TYR A 317 -1.41 13.50 11.37
CA TYR A 317 -0.90 13.99 10.09
C TYR A 317 -1.99 14.01 9.00
N SER A 318 -2.78 12.95 8.88
CA SER A 318 -3.91 12.88 7.96
C SER A 318 -4.95 13.97 8.23
N ALA A 319 -5.29 14.23 9.50
CA ALA A 319 -6.24 15.28 9.88
C ALA A 319 -5.71 16.67 9.54
N LEU A 320 -4.46 16.99 9.90
CA LEU A 320 -3.80 18.27 9.58
C LEU A 320 -3.84 18.57 8.07
N LYS A 321 -3.62 17.54 7.25
CA LYS A 321 -3.54 17.63 5.80
C LYS A 321 -4.89 17.73 5.09
N ASN A 322 -5.87 16.96 5.56
CA ASN A 322 -7.11 16.72 4.81
C ASN A 322 -8.33 17.45 5.39
N TYR A 323 -8.31 17.84 6.67
CA TYR A 323 -9.50 18.37 7.36
C TYR A 323 -9.43 19.88 7.62
N PHE A 324 -8.23 20.46 7.79
CA PHE A 324 -8.09 21.89 8.05
C PHE A 324 -8.22 22.71 6.77
N SER A 325 -8.76 23.93 6.90
CA SER A 325 -8.98 24.83 5.75
C SER A 325 -7.65 25.19 5.06
N PRO A 326 -7.59 25.29 3.71
CA PRO A 326 -6.41 25.77 2.98
C PRO A 326 -5.89 27.15 3.40
N SER A 327 -6.68 27.94 4.12
CA SER A 327 -6.27 29.21 4.73
C SER A 327 -5.31 29.04 5.92
N ASN A 328 -5.19 27.82 6.45
CA ASN A 328 -4.26 27.43 7.52
C ASN A 328 -3.28 26.41 6.92
N ASN A 329 -2.21 26.88 6.28
CA ASN A 329 -1.25 25.99 5.62
C ASN A 329 -0.35 25.25 6.65
N MET A 330 -0.12 23.95 6.42
CA MET A 330 0.83 23.15 7.21
C MET A 330 2.26 23.65 7.11
N ASP A 331 2.62 24.31 6.00
CA ASP A 331 3.96 24.88 5.77
C ASP A 331 4.34 25.96 6.80
N GLU A 332 3.36 26.55 7.49
CA GLU A 332 3.55 27.57 8.53
C GLU A 332 3.69 26.98 9.95
N LEU A 333 3.72 25.65 10.10
CA LEU A 333 3.87 24.98 11.39
C LEU A 333 5.34 24.97 11.86
N PRO A 334 5.63 25.24 13.14
CA PRO A 334 7.00 25.33 13.64
C PRO A 334 7.70 23.97 13.61
N GLY A 335 8.85 23.87 12.93
CA GLY A 335 9.58 22.61 12.76
C GLY A 335 8.88 21.61 11.83
N TYR A 336 8.05 22.07 10.89
CA TYR A 336 7.24 21.21 10.01
C TYR A 336 8.08 20.20 9.22
N GLU A 337 9.13 20.63 8.52
CA GLU A 337 9.99 19.72 7.73
C GLU A 337 10.72 18.67 8.57
N GLU A 338 11.09 19.02 9.81
CA GLU A 338 11.71 18.09 10.78
C GLU A 338 10.69 17.06 11.25
N THR A 339 9.50 17.51 11.66
CA THR A 339 8.38 16.64 12.07
C THR A 339 7.94 15.70 10.94
N LEU A 340 7.96 16.15 9.68
CA LEU A 340 7.76 15.27 8.52
C LEU A 340 8.88 14.22 8.40
N THR A 341 10.14 14.60 8.64
CA THR A 341 11.30 13.69 8.50
C THR A 341 11.32 12.63 9.60
N GLN A 342 10.93 12.98 10.84
CA GLN A 342 10.73 12.03 11.93
C GLN A 342 9.59 11.04 11.63
N LEU A 343 8.43 11.54 11.18
CA LEU A 343 7.31 10.68 10.78
C LEU A 343 7.67 9.78 9.58
N ALA A 344 8.46 10.28 8.62
CA ALA A 344 8.98 9.49 7.52
C ALA A 344 9.88 8.34 8.01
N ALA A 345 10.76 8.59 8.99
CA ALA A 345 11.62 7.57 9.58
C ALA A 345 10.79 6.47 10.28
N ILE A 346 9.79 6.86 11.08
CA ILE A 346 8.83 5.95 11.72
C ILE A 346 8.11 5.09 10.68
N LEU A 347 7.55 5.69 9.63
CA LEU A 347 6.84 4.96 8.56
C LEU A 347 7.78 4.01 7.78
N ALA A 348 8.97 4.47 7.42
CA ALA A 348 9.96 3.72 6.65
C ALA A 348 10.56 2.53 7.42
N LYS A 349 10.69 2.65 8.75
CA LYS A 349 11.18 1.59 9.63
C LYS A 349 10.09 0.57 9.98
N HIS A 350 8.94 1.04 10.47
CA HIS A 350 8.05 0.17 11.25
C HIS A 350 7.10 -0.72 10.43
N PHE A 351 6.82 -0.41 9.16
CA PHE A 351 5.91 -1.24 8.34
C PHE A 351 6.38 -2.70 8.19
N ALA A 352 7.69 -2.95 8.29
CA ALA A 352 8.31 -4.27 8.19
C ALA A 352 8.95 -4.76 9.51
N ASP A 353 8.74 -4.06 10.63
CA ASP A 353 9.41 -4.34 11.90
C ASP A 353 8.92 -5.66 12.53
N PRO A 354 9.81 -6.60 12.89
CA PRO A 354 9.42 -7.88 13.48
C PRO A 354 8.84 -7.75 14.90
N ARG A 355 9.07 -6.63 15.61
CA ARG A 355 8.47 -6.36 16.92
C ARG A 355 6.99 -6.01 16.84
N ILE A 356 6.49 -5.66 15.65
CA ILE A 356 5.08 -5.37 15.39
C ILE A 356 4.41 -6.62 14.83
N VAL A 357 3.52 -7.24 15.59
CA VAL A 357 2.82 -8.49 15.23
C VAL A 357 1.46 -8.21 14.58
N GLY A 358 0.78 -7.12 14.96
CA GLY A 358 -0.52 -6.76 14.42
C GLY A 358 -0.50 -6.50 12.90
N THR A 359 -1.35 -7.22 12.15
CA THR A 359 -1.50 -7.07 10.70
C THR A 359 -2.08 -5.71 10.31
N ASP A 360 -3.06 -5.25 11.07
CA ASP A 360 -3.92 -4.12 10.71
C ASP A 360 -3.17 -2.79 10.89
N ILE A 361 -2.34 -2.70 11.96
CA ILE A 361 -1.40 -1.61 12.14
C ILE A 361 -0.27 -1.63 11.08
N LYS A 362 0.18 -2.81 10.64
CA LYS A 362 1.17 -2.92 9.56
C LYS A 362 0.64 -2.48 8.20
N ASP A 363 -0.60 -2.84 7.85
CA ASP A 363 -1.24 -2.33 6.63
C ASP A 363 -1.51 -0.81 6.73
N SER A 364 -1.90 -0.32 7.91
CA SER A 364 -2.05 1.12 8.17
C SER A 364 -0.73 1.88 7.98
N LEU A 365 0.40 1.35 8.46
CA LEU A 365 1.75 1.90 8.23
C LEU A 365 2.12 1.89 6.74
N MET A 366 1.84 0.80 6.01
CA MET A 366 2.08 0.74 4.57
C MET A 366 1.21 1.74 3.80
N GLN A 367 -0.07 1.87 4.13
CA GLN A 367 -1.00 2.81 3.50
C GLN A 367 -0.62 4.27 3.81
N ALA A 368 -0.18 4.55 5.04
CA ALA A 368 0.34 5.86 5.41
C ALA A 368 1.61 6.20 4.64
N LEU A 369 2.57 5.27 4.52
CA LEU A 369 3.80 5.43 3.71
C LEU A 369 3.48 5.63 2.22
N ALA A 370 2.54 4.87 1.67
CA ALA A 370 2.05 5.02 0.30
C ALA A 370 1.48 6.43 0.07
N SER A 371 0.62 6.91 0.96
CA SER A 371 0.11 8.29 0.93
C SER A 371 1.24 9.33 1.13
N TYR A 372 2.28 9.00 1.90
CA TYR A 372 3.42 9.88 2.17
C TYR A 372 4.23 10.19 0.90
N VAL A 373 4.53 9.16 0.09
CA VAL A 373 5.27 9.33 -1.18
C VAL A 373 4.42 9.97 -2.30
N CYS A 374 3.13 10.24 -2.06
CA CYS A 374 2.30 10.97 -3.01
C CYS A 374 2.65 12.46 -3.13
N TYR A 375 3.04 13.13 -2.04
CA TYR A 375 3.15 14.59 -2.02
C TYR A 375 4.62 15.06 -1.97
N PRO A 376 5.04 16.08 -2.73
CA PRO A 376 6.45 16.44 -2.87
C PRO A 376 7.20 16.76 -1.56
N GLN A 377 6.53 17.35 -0.57
CA GLN A 377 7.15 17.68 0.73
C GLN A 377 7.41 16.43 1.58
N SER A 378 6.41 15.56 1.71
CA SER A 378 6.51 14.33 2.48
C SER A 378 7.40 13.29 1.78
N LEU A 379 7.46 13.30 0.44
CA LEU A 379 8.46 12.53 -0.30
C LEU A 379 9.90 13.04 -0.01
N ARG A 380 10.14 14.35 -0.04
CA ARG A 380 11.44 14.93 0.36
C ARG A 380 11.82 14.58 1.80
N ALA A 381 10.84 14.43 2.70
CA ALA A 381 11.09 13.98 4.06
C ALA A 381 11.59 12.53 4.09
N VAL A 382 11.02 11.61 3.30
CA VAL A 382 11.56 10.25 3.10
C VAL A 382 12.97 10.28 2.47
N GLU A 383 13.24 11.22 1.57
CA GLU A 383 14.58 11.39 0.98
C GLU A 383 15.63 11.89 1.98
N ARG A 384 15.22 12.55 3.08
CA ARG A 384 16.10 13.10 4.13
C ARG A 384 16.43 12.12 5.27
N ILE A 385 15.69 11.03 5.44
CA ILE A 385 15.96 10.07 6.54
C ILE A 385 17.35 9.39 6.36
N PRO A 386 17.94 8.81 7.42
CA PRO A 386 19.26 8.16 7.34
C PRO A 386 19.36 7.13 6.21
N GLU A 387 20.53 7.03 5.58
CA GLU A 387 20.71 6.20 4.39
C GLU A 387 20.42 4.71 4.66
N GLU A 388 20.88 4.20 5.79
CA GLU A 388 20.60 2.84 6.25
C GLU A 388 19.09 2.55 6.32
N GLN A 389 18.28 3.53 6.75
CA GLN A 389 16.82 3.42 6.78
C GLN A 389 16.20 3.49 5.38
N ARG A 390 16.70 4.36 4.49
CA ARG A 390 16.25 4.39 3.08
C ARG A 390 16.52 3.07 2.36
N VAL A 391 17.70 2.49 2.56
CA VAL A 391 18.11 1.19 1.98
C VAL A 391 17.34 0.03 2.63
N ALA A 392 17.12 0.04 3.96
CA ALA A 392 16.32 -0.97 4.64
C ALA A 392 14.84 -0.93 4.21
N MET A 393 14.25 0.26 4.12
CA MET A 393 12.90 0.47 3.56
C MET A 393 12.82 -0.11 2.15
N MET A 394 13.75 0.25 1.26
CA MET A 394 13.75 -0.24 -0.11
C MET A 394 13.90 -1.76 -0.20
N ARG A 395 14.79 -2.37 0.58
CA ARG A 395 14.91 -3.84 0.68
C ARG A 395 13.60 -4.51 1.13
N ASN A 396 12.85 -3.89 2.04
CA ASN A 396 11.54 -4.39 2.50
C ASN A 396 10.38 -4.17 1.50
N LEU A 397 10.54 -3.23 0.56
CA LEU A 397 9.63 -3.04 -0.59
C LEU A 397 9.92 -4.04 -1.73
N LEU A 398 11.20 -4.38 -1.95
CA LEU A 398 11.68 -5.36 -2.93
C LEU A 398 11.61 -6.82 -2.46
N ALA A 399 11.12 -7.08 -1.24
CA ALA A 399 10.89 -8.45 -0.78
C ALA A 399 9.83 -9.16 -1.66
N PRO A 400 10.00 -10.46 -1.98
CA PRO A 400 9.11 -11.17 -2.89
C PRO A 400 7.61 -11.09 -2.54
N TYR A 401 6.77 -11.05 -3.56
CA TYR A 401 5.31 -10.89 -3.45
C TYR A 401 4.57 -12.19 -3.05
N GLU A 402 5.31 -13.21 -2.63
CA GLU A 402 4.77 -14.50 -2.21
C GLU A 402 4.49 -14.51 -0.70
N GLN A 403 3.35 -15.09 -0.29
CA GLN A 403 2.92 -15.22 1.11
C GLN A 403 2.73 -13.91 1.91
N ARG A 404 2.79 -12.73 1.27
CA ARG A 404 2.53 -11.41 1.89
C ARG A 404 1.59 -10.53 1.07
N PRO A 405 0.88 -9.56 1.69
CA PRO A 405 0.32 -8.42 0.98
C PRO A 405 1.43 -7.64 0.26
N TRP A 406 1.23 -7.38 -1.03
CA TRP A 406 2.20 -6.71 -1.91
C TRP A 406 1.64 -5.51 -2.68
N ALA A 407 0.31 -5.33 -2.72
CA ALA A 407 -0.31 -4.26 -3.52
C ALA A 407 0.19 -2.86 -3.11
N GLN A 408 0.30 -2.57 -1.80
CA GLN A 408 0.80 -1.29 -1.30
C GLN A 408 2.30 -1.09 -1.59
N THR A 409 3.13 -2.13 -1.48
CA THR A 409 4.57 -2.01 -1.78
C THR A 409 4.83 -1.82 -3.28
N ASN A 410 4.08 -2.53 -4.12
CA ASN A 410 4.09 -2.30 -5.57
C ASN A 410 3.61 -0.88 -5.92
N TRP A 411 2.53 -0.40 -5.25
CA TRP A 411 2.02 0.95 -5.44
C TRP A 411 3.08 2.02 -5.09
N ILE A 412 3.81 1.85 -3.97
CA ILE A 412 4.91 2.74 -3.59
C ILE A 412 5.98 2.78 -4.70
N LEU A 413 6.45 1.62 -5.18
CA LEU A 413 7.43 1.52 -6.26
C LEU A 413 6.96 2.25 -7.53
N VAL A 414 5.70 2.04 -7.94
CA VAL A 414 5.08 2.75 -9.07
C VAL A 414 5.02 4.27 -8.85
N ARG A 415 4.75 4.74 -7.62
CA ARG A 415 4.74 6.17 -7.33
C ARG A 415 6.14 6.79 -7.42
N LEU A 416 7.17 6.10 -6.91
CA LEU A 416 8.56 6.54 -7.01
C LEU A 416 9.04 6.61 -8.48
N TRP A 417 8.45 5.82 -9.38
CA TRP A 417 8.69 5.85 -10.83
C TRP A 417 7.91 6.93 -11.60
N ARG A 418 6.77 7.39 -11.07
CA ARG A 418 5.79 8.21 -11.81
C ARG A 418 6.35 9.57 -12.22
N GLY A 419 6.64 9.69 -13.52
CA GLY A 419 7.32 10.83 -14.16
C GLY A 419 8.55 10.43 -14.98
N CYS A 420 9.13 9.25 -14.72
CA CYS A 420 10.33 8.74 -15.42
C CYS A 420 10.01 7.75 -16.55
N GLY A 421 8.93 6.96 -16.42
CA GLY A 421 8.51 5.98 -17.43
C GLY A 421 8.04 6.60 -18.75
N PHE A 422 8.08 5.79 -19.82
CA PHE A 422 7.60 6.12 -21.15
C PHE A 422 6.14 6.60 -21.07
N GLY A 423 5.88 7.82 -21.56
CA GLY A 423 4.56 8.48 -21.49
C GLY A 423 3.98 8.66 -20.07
N TYR A 424 4.72 8.37 -18.99
CA TYR A 424 4.16 8.22 -17.64
C TYR A 424 4.07 9.54 -16.86
N ARG A 425 3.66 10.60 -17.56
CA ARG A 425 3.63 12.00 -17.09
C ARG A 425 2.22 12.49 -16.75
N TYR A 426 1.20 11.65 -16.94
CA TYR A 426 -0.20 12.01 -16.77
C TYR A 426 -0.63 12.05 -15.29
N THR A 427 -1.52 12.98 -14.95
CA THR A 427 -2.11 13.13 -13.60
C THR A 427 -3.44 12.36 -13.47
N ARG A 428 -4.27 12.42 -14.51
CA ARG A 428 -5.40 11.50 -14.80
C ARG A 428 -5.14 10.80 -16.13
N LEU A 429 -5.78 9.66 -16.36
CA LEU A 429 -5.68 8.93 -17.63
C LEU A 429 -6.21 9.82 -18.78
N PRO A 430 -5.57 9.85 -19.97
CA PRO A 430 -5.89 10.85 -21.00
C PRO A 430 -7.32 10.82 -21.55
N HIS A 431 -8.00 9.68 -21.48
CA HIS A 431 -9.40 9.52 -21.92
C HIS A 431 -10.43 10.06 -20.91
N LEU A 432 -10.01 10.38 -19.69
CA LEU A 432 -10.86 10.93 -18.63
C LEU A 432 -10.89 12.46 -18.65
N LEU A 433 -12.02 13.04 -18.23
CA LEU A 433 -12.22 14.49 -18.24
C LEU A 433 -11.19 15.23 -17.37
N LYS A 434 -10.79 16.42 -17.83
CA LYS A 434 -9.80 17.29 -17.17
C LYS A 434 -10.22 17.62 -15.74
N THR A 435 -9.24 17.73 -14.84
CA THR A 435 -9.41 17.81 -13.38
C THR A 435 -10.33 18.95 -12.92
N LYS A 436 -11.19 18.62 -11.97
CA LYS A 436 -11.83 19.60 -11.08
C LYS A 436 -10.84 20.15 -10.06
N PRO A 437 -11.10 21.30 -9.41
CA PRO A 437 -10.28 21.80 -8.30
C PRO A 437 -10.21 20.83 -7.11
N GLU A 438 -11.30 20.12 -6.78
CA GLU A 438 -11.33 19.18 -5.65
C GLU A 438 -10.32 18.01 -5.79
N ASP A 439 -9.99 17.63 -7.03
CA ASP A 439 -9.12 16.50 -7.33
C ASP A 439 -7.69 16.68 -6.79
N ALA A 440 -7.27 17.93 -6.54
CA ALA A 440 -5.90 18.29 -6.16
C ALA A 440 -5.44 17.74 -4.80
N ASN A 441 -6.35 17.29 -3.93
CA ASN A 441 -6.00 16.72 -2.63
C ASN A 441 -5.83 15.19 -2.67
N LEU A 442 -6.36 14.49 -3.68
CA LEU A 442 -6.31 13.03 -3.74
C LEU A 442 -4.87 12.51 -3.90
N PRO A 443 -4.41 11.49 -3.13
CA PRO A 443 -3.03 11.00 -3.24
C PRO A 443 -2.71 10.42 -4.64
N SER A 444 -3.67 9.73 -5.26
CA SER A 444 -3.56 9.18 -6.62
C SER A 444 -3.54 10.25 -7.72
N LEU A 445 -4.11 11.43 -7.46
CA LEU A 445 -4.23 12.54 -8.41
C LEU A 445 -3.18 13.63 -8.19
N GLN A 446 -2.15 13.35 -7.38
CA GLN A 446 -0.96 14.19 -7.32
C GLN A 446 -0.20 14.17 -8.65
N LYS A 447 0.32 15.33 -9.06
CA LYS A 447 1.22 15.47 -10.22
C LYS A 447 2.42 14.51 -10.10
N PRO A 448 3.05 14.08 -11.21
CA PRO A 448 4.29 13.30 -11.16
C PRO A 448 5.36 13.97 -10.27
N CYS A 449 5.94 13.21 -9.34
CA CYS A 449 7.11 13.60 -8.56
C CYS A 449 7.95 12.35 -8.23
N PRO A 450 8.76 11.85 -9.18
CA PRO A 450 9.56 10.65 -8.98
C PRO A 450 10.74 10.93 -8.04
N SER A 451 11.15 9.92 -7.25
CA SER A 451 12.35 10.02 -6.42
C SER A 451 13.53 9.31 -7.08
N LEU A 452 14.38 10.10 -7.74
CA LEU A 452 15.63 9.59 -8.33
C LEU A 452 16.58 9.04 -7.26
N LEU A 453 16.48 9.48 -6.01
CA LEU A 453 17.29 9.00 -4.90
C LEU A 453 16.88 7.59 -4.46
N LEU A 454 15.58 7.34 -4.30
CA LEU A 454 15.08 6.01 -3.94
C LEU A 454 15.16 5.02 -5.12
N GLN A 455 15.04 5.49 -6.36
CA GLN A 455 15.33 4.68 -7.56
C GLN A 455 16.79 4.19 -7.60
N ARG A 456 17.78 5.02 -7.20
CA ARG A 456 19.18 4.58 -7.10
C ARG A 456 19.37 3.48 -6.06
N HIS A 457 18.78 3.63 -4.87
CA HIS A 457 18.80 2.60 -3.84
C HIS A 457 18.18 1.28 -4.29
N MET A 458 17.10 1.33 -5.09
CA MET A 458 16.56 0.14 -5.76
C MET A 458 17.55 -0.48 -6.75
N ALA A 459 18.17 0.33 -7.61
CA ALA A 459 19.12 -0.13 -8.61
C ALA A 459 20.36 -0.79 -7.97
N GLU A 460 20.92 -0.16 -6.94
CA GLU A 460 22.09 -0.66 -6.21
C GLU A 460 21.81 -1.98 -5.50
N LEU A 461 20.65 -2.11 -4.84
CA LEU A 461 20.22 -3.37 -4.21
C LEU A 461 20.09 -4.51 -5.22
N LEU A 462 19.47 -4.26 -6.39
CA LEU A 462 19.25 -5.28 -7.43
C LEU A 462 20.52 -5.58 -8.27
N CYS A 463 21.52 -4.69 -8.22
CA CYS A 463 22.86 -4.95 -8.73
C CYS A 463 23.69 -5.83 -7.79
N GLN A 464 23.60 -5.60 -6.48
CA GLN A 464 24.40 -6.28 -5.46
C GLN A 464 23.87 -7.69 -5.16
N ASP A 465 22.58 -7.82 -4.88
CA ASP A 465 21.95 -9.09 -4.46
C ASP A 465 21.18 -9.72 -5.62
N LYS A 466 21.88 -10.61 -6.35
CA LYS A 466 21.38 -11.28 -7.56
C LYS A 466 20.23 -12.25 -7.27
N ASP A 467 20.25 -12.90 -6.10
CA ASP A 467 19.26 -13.91 -5.73
C ASP A 467 17.97 -13.25 -5.23
N MET A 468 18.08 -12.17 -4.44
CA MET A 468 16.94 -11.30 -4.11
C MET A 468 16.34 -10.68 -5.37
N ALA A 469 17.16 -10.14 -6.28
CA ALA A 469 16.66 -9.56 -7.54
C ALA A 469 15.92 -10.58 -8.42
N ALA A 470 16.45 -11.81 -8.53
CA ALA A 470 15.81 -12.88 -9.27
C ALA A 470 14.49 -13.35 -8.61
N SER A 471 14.47 -13.48 -7.28
CA SER A 471 13.28 -13.88 -6.52
C SER A 471 12.17 -12.82 -6.57
N PHE A 472 12.53 -11.54 -6.40
CA PHE A 472 11.63 -10.40 -6.55
C PHE A 472 10.99 -10.40 -7.94
N LEU A 473 11.79 -10.40 -9.01
CA LEU A 473 11.27 -10.37 -10.38
C LEU A 473 10.49 -11.64 -10.75
N ASN A 474 10.88 -12.82 -10.27
CA ASN A 474 10.08 -14.03 -10.42
C ASN A 474 8.67 -13.83 -9.85
N SER A 475 8.56 -13.24 -8.65
CA SER A 475 7.28 -12.95 -8.01
C SER A 475 6.47 -11.86 -8.72
N VAL A 476 7.11 -10.78 -9.21
CA VAL A 476 6.44 -9.73 -10.01
C VAL A 476 5.88 -10.30 -11.32
N LEU A 477 6.67 -11.13 -12.03
CA LEU A 477 6.24 -11.81 -13.26
C LEU A 477 5.16 -12.88 -12.98
N ASN A 478 5.18 -13.53 -11.81
CA ASN A 478 4.10 -14.44 -11.36
C ASN A 478 2.79 -13.65 -11.15
N GLN A 479 2.84 -12.53 -10.41
CA GLN A 479 1.65 -11.72 -10.13
C GLN A 479 1.10 -11.03 -11.39
N LEU A 480 1.95 -10.62 -12.35
CA LEU A 480 1.49 -10.04 -13.61
C LEU A 480 0.75 -11.07 -14.47
N ASN A 481 1.30 -12.29 -14.58
CA ASN A 481 0.64 -13.39 -15.29
C ASN A 481 -0.73 -13.70 -14.69
N TRP A 482 -0.83 -13.73 -13.36
CA TRP A 482 -2.10 -13.94 -12.66
C TRP A 482 -3.08 -12.79 -12.88
N ALA A 483 -2.72 -11.56 -12.50
CA ALA A 483 -3.62 -10.39 -12.56
C ALA A 483 -4.15 -10.13 -13.98
N PHE A 484 -3.31 -10.33 -15.01
CA PHE A 484 -3.73 -10.17 -16.40
C PHE A 484 -4.62 -11.32 -16.89
N SER A 485 -4.39 -12.56 -16.43
CA SER A 485 -5.26 -13.69 -16.75
C SER A 485 -6.66 -13.53 -16.14
N GLU A 486 -6.76 -13.15 -14.86
CA GLU A 486 -8.03 -12.86 -14.20
C GLU A 486 -8.78 -11.70 -14.87
N PHE A 487 -8.06 -10.64 -15.26
CA PHE A 487 -8.63 -9.51 -16.00
C PHE A 487 -9.23 -9.94 -17.35
N ILE A 488 -8.50 -10.73 -18.15
CA ILE A 488 -9.00 -11.23 -19.43
C ILE A 488 -10.19 -12.18 -19.24
N GLY A 489 -10.17 -13.03 -18.21
CA GLY A 489 -11.31 -13.88 -17.84
C GLY A 489 -12.56 -13.07 -17.51
N MET A 490 -12.44 -12.06 -16.63
CA MET A 490 -13.56 -11.18 -16.29
C MET A 490 -14.06 -10.37 -17.49
N ILE A 491 -13.19 -9.91 -18.40
CA ILE A 491 -13.63 -9.25 -19.64
C ILE A 491 -14.47 -10.19 -20.52
N GLN A 492 -14.11 -11.47 -20.61
CA GLN A 492 -14.90 -12.47 -21.34
C GLN A 492 -16.27 -12.69 -20.69
N GLU A 493 -16.33 -12.78 -19.35
CA GLU A 493 -17.61 -12.88 -18.62
C GLU A 493 -18.50 -11.64 -18.83
N ILE A 494 -17.91 -10.44 -18.71
CA ILE A 494 -18.62 -9.15 -18.87
C ILE A 494 -19.20 -9.03 -20.29
N GLN A 495 -18.44 -9.39 -21.33
CA GLN A 495 -18.97 -9.40 -22.70
C GLN A 495 -20.06 -10.46 -22.88
N GLN A 496 -19.86 -11.70 -22.40
CA GLN A 496 -20.86 -12.76 -22.50
C GLN A 496 -22.15 -12.45 -21.73
N ALA A 497 -22.10 -11.59 -20.71
CA ALA A 497 -23.28 -11.07 -20.03
C ALA A 497 -23.94 -9.93 -20.83
N ALA A 498 -23.15 -9.00 -21.38
CA ALA A 498 -23.64 -7.85 -22.16
C ALA A 498 -24.26 -8.26 -23.52
N GLU A 499 -23.85 -9.37 -24.11
CA GLU A 499 -24.40 -9.90 -25.37
C GLU A 499 -25.73 -10.68 -25.20
N ARG A 500 -26.20 -10.89 -23.95
CA ARG A 500 -27.49 -11.60 -23.71
C ARG A 500 -28.69 -10.64 -23.83
N PRO A 501 -29.79 -11.05 -24.49
CA PRO A 501 -30.95 -10.17 -24.73
C PRO A 501 -31.78 -9.89 -23.47
N GLU A 502 -31.74 -10.79 -22.49
CA GLU A 502 -32.19 -10.50 -21.13
C GLU A 502 -31.15 -9.61 -20.44
N ARG A 503 -31.55 -8.38 -20.08
CA ARG A 503 -30.69 -7.37 -19.43
C ARG A 503 -30.29 -7.77 -18.00
N ASN A 504 -29.40 -8.75 -17.90
CA ASN A 504 -28.72 -9.08 -16.67
C ASN A 504 -27.73 -7.95 -16.35
N PHE A 505 -28.02 -7.22 -15.28
CA PHE A 505 -27.08 -6.22 -14.76
C PHE A 505 -25.80 -6.93 -14.32
N VAL A 506 -24.68 -6.62 -14.97
CA VAL A 506 -23.35 -7.04 -14.50
C VAL A 506 -23.13 -6.39 -13.13
N ASP A 507 -22.72 -7.19 -12.15
CA ASP A 507 -22.55 -6.70 -10.78
C ASP A 507 -21.46 -5.61 -10.74
N THR A 508 -21.81 -4.43 -10.21
CA THR A 508 -20.87 -3.31 -10.02
C THR A 508 -19.65 -3.71 -9.17
N ARG A 509 -19.79 -4.73 -8.32
CA ARG A 509 -18.67 -5.40 -7.63
C ARG A 509 -17.73 -6.10 -8.60
N GLN A 510 -18.25 -6.90 -9.54
CA GLN A 510 -17.47 -7.63 -10.55
C GLN A 510 -16.74 -6.65 -11.48
N LEU A 511 -17.40 -5.57 -11.91
CA LEU A 511 -16.78 -4.48 -12.67
C LEU A 511 -15.60 -3.87 -11.91
N LYS A 512 -15.78 -3.52 -10.64
CA LYS A 512 -14.68 -2.99 -9.80
C LYS A 512 -13.52 -3.96 -9.60
N VAL A 513 -13.78 -5.27 -9.49
CA VAL A 513 -12.70 -6.29 -9.39
C VAL A 513 -11.98 -6.43 -10.73
N CYS A 514 -12.68 -6.36 -11.87
CA CYS A 514 -12.09 -6.34 -13.20
C CYS A 514 -11.16 -5.12 -13.39
N ALA A 515 -11.63 -3.91 -13.06
CA ALA A 515 -10.79 -2.71 -13.05
C ALA A 515 -9.60 -2.83 -12.09
N THR A 516 -9.78 -3.42 -10.91
CA THR A 516 -8.67 -3.67 -9.96
C THR A 516 -7.61 -4.59 -10.57
N CYS A 517 -7.99 -5.67 -11.25
CA CYS A 517 -7.02 -6.57 -11.90
C CYS A 517 -6.32 -5.91 -13.10
N PHE A 518 -7.00 -5.01 -13.81
CA PHE A 518 -6.37 -4.15 -14.83
C PHE A 518 -5.34 -3.20 -14.21
N ASP A 519 -5.73 -2.43 -13.19
CA ASP A 519 -4.87 -1.47 -12.51
C ASP A 519 -3.66 -2.16 -11.86
N LEU A 520 -3.84 -3.35 -11.29
CA LEU A 520 -2.74 -4.21 -10.82
C LEU A 520 -1.80 -4.60 -11.96
N SER A 521 -2.33 -5.07 -13.10
CA SER A 521 -1.53 -5.46 -14.28
C SER A 521 -0.69 -4.28 -14.81
N VAL A 522 -1.30 -3.09 -14.94
CA VAL A 522 -0.60 -1.85 -15.32
C VAL A 522 0.46 -1.48 -14.28
N SER A 523 0.15 -1.58 -12.99
CA SER A 523 1.10 -1.25 -11.91
C SER A 523 2.32 -2.18 -11.90
N LEU A 524 2.13 -3.47 -12.17
CA LEU A 524 3.22 -4.46 -12.26
C LEU A 524 4.08 -4.22 -13.52
N LEU A 525 3.46 -3.90 -14.66
CA LEU A 525 4.18 -3.46 -15.86
C LEU A 525 5.02 -2.20 -15.61
N ARG A 526 4.54 -1.23 -14.81
CA ARG A 526 5.32 -0.03 -14.46
C ARG A 526 6.49 -0.32 -13.50
N VAL A 527 6.41 -1.35 -12.63
CA VAL A 527 7.58 -1.81 -11.84
C VAL A 527 8.58 -2.57 -12.71
N LEU A 528 8.12 -3.36 -13.70
CA LEU A 528 9.00 -3.98 -14.68
C LEU A 528 9.69 -2.93 -15.56
N GLU A 529 8.97 -1.92 -16.06
CA GLU A 529 9.53 -0.78 -16.79
C GLU A 529 10.61 -0.06 -15.98
N MET A 530 10.35 0.26 -14.70
CA MET A 530 11.34 0.83 -13.81
C MET A 530 12.57 -0.07 -13.67
N THR A 531 12.37 -1.37 -13.39
CA THR A 531 13.48 -2.30 -13.10
C THR A 531 14.36 -2.53 -14.33
N VAL A 532 13.74 -2.75 -15.50
CA VAL A 532 14.42 -2.89 -16.79
C VAL A 532 15.12 -1.59 -17.19
N THR A 533 14.59 -0.43 -16.77
CA THR A 533 15.23 0.87 -17.05
C THR A 533 16.46 1.11 -16.20
N LEU A 534 16.37 0.84 -14.89
CA LEU A 534 17.41 1.09 -13.91
C LEU A 534 18.54 0.04 -13.91
N VAL A 535 18.22 -1.24 -14.14
CA VAL A 535 19.19 -2.35 -14.12
C VAL A 535 18.89 -3.35 -15.27
N PRO A 536 19.13 -2.98 -16.54
CA PRO A 536 18.88 -3.85 -17.69
C PRO A 536 19.69 -5.15 -17.65
N GLU A 537 20.81 -5.18 -16.92
CA GLU A 537 21.70 -6.34 -16.80
C GLU A 537 20.99 -7.55 -16.17
N ILE A 538 19.95 -7.34 -15.34
CA ILE A 538 19.19 -8.48 -14.76
C ILE A 538 18.52 -9.33 -15.84
N PHE A 539 18.23 -8.76 -17.01
CA PHE A 539 17.62 -9.43 -18.15
C PHE A 539 18.61 -9.69 -19.30
N LEU A 540 19.59 -8.80 -19.49
CA LEU A 540 20.46 -8.80 -20.66
C LEU A 540 21.86 -9.38 -20.42
N ASP A 541 22.35 -9.47 -19.17
CA ASP A 541 23.63 -10.09 -18.82
C ASP A 541 23.47 -11.60 -18.56
N TRP A 542 23.73 -12.41 -19.59
CA TRP A 542 23.70 -13.87 -19.51
C TRP A 542 24.82 -14.48 -18.65
N ALA A 543 25.73 -13.70 -18.07
CA ALA A 543 26.58 -14.18 -16.96
C ALA A 543 25.80 -14.32 -15.64
N ARG A 544 24.57 -13.79 -15.55
CA ARG A 544 23.60 -14.06 -14.46
C ARG A 544 22.74 -15.28 -14.84
N PRO A 545 22.72 -16.37 -14.04
CA PRO A 545 21.97 -17.59 -14.38
C PRO A 545 20.46 -17.40 -14.62
N SER A 546 19.86 -16.36 -14.03
CA SER A 546 18.44 -16.05 -14.16
C SER A 546 18.08 -15.19 -15.39
N ALA A 547 19.05 -14.52 -16.03
CA ALA A 547 18.75 -13.44 -16.96
C ALA A 547 17.99 -13.89 -18.22
N GLU A 548 18.47 -14.94 -18.89
CA GLU A 548 17.78 -15.49 -20.07
C GLU A 548 16.34 -15.94 -19.74
N LEU A 549 16.14 -16.53 -18.57
CA LEU A 549 14.84 -17.02 -18.12
C LEU A 549 13.87 -15.87 -17.79
N LEU A 550 14.35 -14.85 -17.05
CA LEU A 550 13.58 -13.63 -16.76
C LEU A 550 13.22 -12.86 -18.03
N LEU A 551 14.13 -12.78 -19.00
CA LEU A 551 13.90 -12.14 -20.30
C LEU A 551 12.87 -12.92 -21.14
N ARG A 552 12.95 -14.26 -21.19
CA ARG A 552 11.94 -15.12 -21.86
C ARG A 552 10.55 -14.96 -21.24
N ARG A 553 10.48 -14.99 -19.91
CA ARG A 553 9.24 -14.73 -19.16
C ARG A 553 8.65 -13.35 -19.45
N LEU A 554 9.50 -12.33 -19.51
CA LEU A 554 9.10 -10.96 -19.79
C LEU A 554 8.53 -10.87 -21.22
N ALA A 555 9.27 -11.33 -22.22
CA ALA A 555 8.82 -11.35 -23.62
C ALA A 555 7.47 -12.06 -23.81
N GLN A 556 7.28 -13.23 -23.19
CA GLN A 556 6.02 -13.97 -23.18
C GLN A 556 4.85 -13.13 -22.65
N LEU A 557 5.04 -12.41 -21.54
CA LEU A 557 3.99 -11.57 -20.96
C LEU A 557 3.74 -10.30 -21.78
N LEU A 558 4.76 -9.68 -22.36
CA LEU A 558 4.58 -8.51 -23.24
C LEU A 558 3.81 -8.89 -24.50
N ASN A 559 4.16 -10.01 -25.16
CA ASN A 559 3.43 -10.53 -26.32
C ASN A 559 1.98 -10.90 -25.96
N GLN A 560 1.74 -11.58 -24.83
CA GLN A 560 0.39 -11.90 -24.39
C GLN A 560 -0.45 -10.65 -24.08
N VAL A 561 0.14 -9.60 -23.50
CA VAL A 561 -0.56 -8.32 -23.26
C VAL A 561 -0.86 -7.61 -24.57
N LEU A 562 0.11 -7.49 -25.48
CA LEU A 562 -0.06 -6.90 -26.81
C LEU A 562 -1.20 -7.57 -27.56
N ASN A 563 -1.10 -8.87 -27.86
CA ASN A 563 -2.06 -9.59 -28.69
C ASN A 563 -3.49 -9.54 -28.12
N ARG A 564 -3.67 -9.42 -26.80
CA ARG A 564 -4.99 -9.38 -26.16
C ARG A 564 -5.59 -7.97 -26.11
N VAL A 565 -4.77 -6.93 -26.23
CA VAL A 565 -5.21 -5.53 -26.22
C VAL A 565 -5.30 -4.97 -27.66
N THR A 566 -4.42 -5.37 -28.58
CA THR A 566 -4.33 -4.81 -29.95
C THR A 566 -4.94 -5.68 -31.06
N ALA A 567 -5.44 -6.89 -30.77
CA ALA A 567 -6.05 -7.73 -31.81
C ALA A 567 -7.29 -7.07 -32.44
N GLU A 568 -7.56 -7.32 -33.72
CA GLU A 568 -8.71 -6.68 -34.37
C GLU A 568 -10.05 -7.17 -33.81
N ARG A 569 -11.01 -6.24 -33.61
CA ARG A 569 -12.40 -6.52 -33.20
C ARG A 569 -12.53 -7.28 -31.87
N ASN A 570 -11.50 -7.18 -31.03
CA ASN A 570 -11.28 -8.03 -29.86
C ASN A 570 -12.24 -7.75 -28.68
N LEU A 571 -12.04 -8.51 -27.59
CA LEU A 571 -12.85 -8.47 -26.37
C LEU A 571 -12.67 -7.17 -25.57
N PHE A 572 -11.43 -6.71 -25.45
CA PHE A 572 -11.01 -5.51 -24.71
C PHE A 572 -11.60 -4.25 -25.35
N ASP A 573 -11.46 -4.13 -26.67
CA ASP A 573 -11.93 -3.01 -27.48
C ASP A 573 -13.46 -2.83 -27.34
N ARG A 574 -14.23 -3.94 -27.31
CA ARG A 574 -15.67 -3.92 -27.01
C ARG A 574 -15.96 -3.39 -25.61
N VAL A 575 -15.30 -3.93 -24.58
CA VAL A 575 -15.57 -3.55 -23.17
C VAL A 575 -15.20 -2.10 -22.89
N VAL A 576 -14.09 -1.59 -23.43
CA VAL A 576 -13.72 -0.16 -23.34
C VAL A 576 -14.79 0.72 -24.00
N ASN A 577 -15.31 0.32 -25.18
CA ASN A 577 -16.37 1.05 -25.86
C ASN A 577 -17.76 0.95 -25.17
N LEU A 578 -18.02 -0.06 -24.34
CA LEU A 578 -19.26 -0.15 -23.53
C LEU A 578 -19.34 0.94 -22.44
N ARG A 579 -18.21 1.46 -21.97
CA ARG A 579 -18.12 2.53 -20.94
C ARG A 579 -18.95 2.25 -19.68
N LEU A 580 -18.87 1.02 -19.17
CA LEU A 580 -19.61 0.59 -17.99
C LEU A 580 -19.11 1.32 -16.72
N PRO A 581 -19.99 1.83 -15.84
CA PRO A 581 -19.58 2.43 -14.57
C PRO A 581 -18.83 1.44 -13.68
N GLY A 582 -17.66 1.84 -13.17
CA GLY A 582 -16.73 0.97 -12.46
C GLY A 582 -15.61 0.35 -13.31
N LEU A 583 -15.54 0.65 -14.63
CA LEU A 583 -14.42 0.30 -15.52
C LEU A 583 -13.66 1.54 -16.03
N GLU A 584 -13.76 2.70 -15.38
CA GLU A 584 -13.23 3.98 -15.89
C GLU A 584 -11.70 4.00 -16.08
N SER A 585 -10.95 3.17 -15.35
CA SER A 585 -9.50 3.03 -15.53
C SER A 585 -9.08 2.14 -16.71
N VAL A 586 -9.98 1.29 -17.22
CA VAL A 586 -9.69 0.33 -18.29
C VAL A 586 -9.69 1.05 -19.64
N ASP A 587 -8.50 1.23 -20.21
CA ASP A 587 -8.27 1.85 -21.52
C ASP A 587 -6.96 1.35 -22.15
N HIS A 588 -6.80 1.49 -23.46
CA HIS A 588 -5.60 1.11 -24.20
C HIS A 588 -4.34 1.85 -23.73
N TYR A 589 -4.44 3.15 -23.42
CA TYR A 589 -3.30 4.00 -23.11
C TYR A 589 -2.47 3.52 -21.89
N PRO A 590 -3.02 3.35 -20.68
CA PRO A 590 -2.21 3.00 -19.51
C PRO A 590 -1.38 1.72 -19.65
N ILE A 591 -1.92 0.70 -20.34
CA ILE A 591 -1.29 -0.62 -20.49
C ILE A 591 -0.31 -0.68 -21.66
N LEU A 592 -0.70 -0.21 -22.85
CA LEU A 592 0.18 -0.25 -24.03
C LEU A 592 1.42 0.62 -23.83
N VAL A 593 1.25 1.82 -23.27
CA VAL A 593 2.36 2.75 -23.01
C VAL A 593 3.36 2.18 -21.99
N ALA A 594 2.92 1.31 -21.06
CA ALA A 594 3.82 0.61 -20.13
C ALA A 594 4.63 -0.49 -20.83
N VAL A 595 3.98 -1.27 -21.70
CA VAL A 595 4.64 -2.29 -22.54
C VAL A 595 5.65 -1.65 -23.49
N THR A 596 5.27 -0.56 -24.17
CA THR A 596 6.16 0.18 -25.08
C THR A 596 7.42 0.67 -24.38
N GLY A 597 7.32 1.19 -23.15
CA GLY A 597 8.49 1.61 -22.37
C GLY A 597 9.48 0.48 -22.09
N ILE A 598 8.98 -0.72 -21.75
CA ILE A 598 9.82 -1.91 -21.55
C ILE A 598 10.50 -2.32 -22.86
N LEU A 599 9.75 -2.40 -23.96
CA LEU A 599 10.28 -2.81 -25.27
C LEU A 599 11.32 -1.82 -25.81
N VAL A 600 11.04 -0.51 -25.76
CA VAL A 600 11.99 0.54 -26.14
C VAL A 600 13.27 0.44 -25.30
N ARG A 601 13.16 0.16 -24.00
CA ARG A 601 14.33 0.06 -23.12
C ARG A 601 15.28 -1.10 -23.49
N ILE A 602 14.74 -2.25 -23.90
CA ILE A 602 15.53 -3.46 -24.24
C ILE A 602 15.91 -3.55 -25.73
N LEU A 603 15.14 -2.93 -26.64
CA LEU A 603 15.37 -3.00 -28.10
C LEU A 603 16.04 -1.74 -28.69
N VAL A 604 16.03 -0.61 -27.99
CA VAL A 604 16.56 0.67 -28.50
C VAL A 604 17.60 1.29 -27.58
N ASP A 605 17.31 1.41 -26.28
CA ASP A 605 18.20 2.08 -25.31
C ASP A 605 19.28 1.16 -24.69
N SER A 606 19.40 -0.09 -25.18
CA SER A 606 20.37 -1.07 -24.69
C SER A 606 21.59 -1.20 -25.61
N ASP A 607 22.64 -1.88 -25.14
CA ASP A 607 23.82 -2.16 -25.95
C ASP A 607 23.49 -3.15 -27.10
N ARG A 608 24.34 -3.23 -28.13
CA ARG A 608 24.08 -4.08 -29.30
C ARG A 608 23.93 -5.57 -28.96
N GLN A 609 24.64 -6.10 -27.96
CA GLN A 609 24.51 -7.50 -27.55
C GLN A 609 23.22 -7.70 -26.75
N GLY A 610 22.87 -6.77 -25.85
CA GLY A 610 21.59 -6.73 -25.16
C GLY A 610 20.39 -6.68 -26.11
N VAL A 611 20.42 -5.76 -27.09
CA VAL A 611 19.37 -5.60 -28.11
C VAL A 611 19.20 -6.87 -28.95
N SER A 612 20.29 -7.47 -29.43
CA SER A 612 20.23 -8.73 -30.19
C SER A 612 19.70 -9.90 -29.36
N ARG A 613 20.09 -10.02 -28.07
CA ARG A 613 19.52 -11.00 -27.13
C ARG A 613 18.02 -10.79 -26.92
N ALA A 614 17.58 -9.54 -26.74
CA ALA A 614 16.18 -9.19 -26.54
C ALA A 614 15.34 -9.47 -27.79
N ALA A 615 15.81 -9.09 -28.98
CA ALA A 615 15.16 -9.39 -30.26
C ALA A 615 15.05 -10.89 -30.48
N ALA A 616 16.15 -11.65 -30.37
CA ALA A 616 16.14 -13.10 -30.55
C ALA A 616 15.20 -13.82 -29.58
N VAL A 617 15.13 -13.38 -28.31
CA VAL A 617 14.17 -13.94 -27.35
C VAL A 617 12.73 -13.57 -27.71
N LEU A 618 12.45 -12.30 -28.01
CA LEU A 618 11.10 -11.80 -28.34
C LEU A 618 10.55 -12.44 -29.61
N LEU A 619 11.35 -12.55 -30.67
CA LEU A 619 10.99 -13.18 -31.94
C LEU A 619 10.92 -14.71 -31.85
N SER A 620 11.63 -15.34 -30.91
CA SER A 620 11.51 -16.79 -30.69
C SER A 620 10.22 -17.21 -29.99
N ASP A 621 9.46 -16.26 -29.43
CA ASP A 621 8.24 -16.55 -28.71
C ASP A 621 7.05 -16.81 -29.67
N PRO A 622 6.27 -17.90 -29.49
CA PRO A 622 5.19 -18.25 -30.42
C PRO A 622 4.00 -17.29 -30.41
N CYS A 623 3.94 -16.37 -29.45
CA CYS A 623 2.95 -15.30 -29.43
C CYS A 623 3.49 -13.98 -30.01
N PHE A 624 4.71 -13.92 -30.58
CA PHE A 624 5.15 -12.69 -31.24
C PHE A 624 4.30 -12.36 -32.48
N GLN A 625 3.82 -11.12 -32.56
CA GLN A 625 3.02 -10.62 -33.67
C GLN A 625 3.44 -9.18 -34.02
N LEU A 626 4.09 -9.01 -35.17
CA LEU A 626 4.63 -7.71 -35.61
C LEU A 626 3.52 -6.64 -35.76
N HIS A 627 2.33 -7.03 -36.21
CA HIS A 627 1.17 -6.13 -36.34
C HIS A 627 0.78 -5.48 -35.00
N SER A 628 1.02 -6.15 -33.87
CA SER A 628 0.71 -5.64 -32.53
C SER A 628 1.64 -4.49 -32.13
N ILE A 629 2.84 -4.41 -32.72
CA ILE A 629 3.75 -3.27 -32.61
C ILE A 629 3.32 -2.15 -33.58
N GLN A 630 2.91 -2.49 -34.80
CA GLN A 630 2.40 -1.52 -35.79
C GLN A 630 1.15 -0.77 -35.29
N HIS A 631 0.25 -1.49 -34.60
CA HIS A 631 -0.93 -0.91 -33.94
C HIS A 631 -0.58 0.12 -32.85
N LEU A 632 0.66 0.16 -32.30
CA LEU A 632 1.08 1.22 -31.38
C LEU A 632 1.18 2.59 -32.07
N LEU A 633 1.52 2.62 -33.36
CA LEU A 633 1.54 3.83 -34.19
C LEU A 633 0.20 4.06 -34.90
N GLY A 634 -0.69 3.07 -34.95
CA GLY A 634 -1.92 3.12 -35.73
C GLY A 634 -1.68 2.93 -37.24
N GLU A 635 -0.62 2.21 -37.60
CA GLU A 635 -0.44 1.68 -38.95
C GLU A 635 -1.51 0.61 -39.21
N ASN A 636 -2.56 0.97 -39.95
CA ASN A 636 -3.50 -0.01 -40.50
C ASN A 636 -2.90 -0.71 -41.72
N GLU A 637 -3.26 -1.98 -41.94
CA GLU A 637 -3.02 -2.62 -43.23
C GLU A 637 -3.67 -1.84 -44.37
N VAL A 638 -2.93 -1.66 -45.46
CA VAL A 638 -3.52 -1.25 -46.74
C VAL A 638 -4.21 -2.48 -47.32
N ASN A 639 -5.53 -2.57 -47.13
CA ASN A 639 -6.38 -3.57 -47.79
C ASN A 639 -5.96 -3.78 -49.25
N GLU A 640 -5.93 -5.03 -49.73
CA GLU A 640 -5.52 -5.39 -51.10
C GLU A 640 -6.30 -4.65 -52.21
N ALA A 641 -7.46 -4.07 -51.89
CA ALA A 641 -8.28 -3.24 -52.77
C ALA A 641 -7.97 -1.73 -52.76
N GLY A 642 -6.97 -1.27 -52.00
CA GLY A 642 -6.47 0.12 -51.99
C GLY A 642 -7.42 1.19 -51.43
N ALA A 643 -8.55 0.81 -50.82
CA ALA A 643 -9.57 1.73 -50.33
C ALA A 643 -9.43 2.04 -48.83
N THR A 644 -9.23 3.31 -48.47
CA THR A 644 -9.19 3.76 -47.07
C THR A 644 -10.58 3.75 -46.44
N LEU A 645 -10.70 3.16 -45.24
CA LEU A 645 -11.97 3.12 -44.51
C LEU A 645 -12.48 4.53 -44.09
N PRO A 646 -13.82 4.70 -43.95
CA PRO A 646 -14.44 5.96 -43.54
C PRO A 646 -13.89 6.51 -42.22
N ALA A 647 -13.84 7.84 -42.10
CA ALA A 647 -13.31 8.51 -40.90
C ALA A 647 -14.10 8.22 -39.61
N SER A 648 -15.35 7.75 -39.71
CA SER A 648 -16.19 7.34 -38.58
C SER A 648 -15.74 6.05 -37.89
N GLU A 649 -14.98 5.20 -38.58
CA GLU A 649 -14.49 3.92 -38.06
C GLU A 649 -13.06 4.01 -37.50
N ARG A 650 -12.41 5.18 -37.65
CA ARG A 650 -11.03 5.44 -37.19
C ARG A 650 -10.98 5.75 -35.69
N LYS A 651 -11.17 4.72 -34.86
CA LYS A 651 -11.03 4.77 -33.39
C LYS A 651 -10.03 3.76 -32.84
N HIS A 652 -9.05 3.35 -33.64
CA HIS A 652 -7.91 2.58 -33.16
C HIS A 652 -6.98 3.44 -32.30
N PHE A 653 -6.29 2.80 -31.38
CA PHE A 653 -5.24 3.43 -30.59
C PHE A 653 -4.05 3.83 -31.47
N SER A 654 -3.40 4.95 -31.14
CA SER A 654 -2.15 5.39 -31.75
C SER A 654 -1.43 6.33 -30.79
N LEU A 655 -0.13 6.14 -30.59
CA LEU A 655 0.70 7.01 -29.73
C LEU A 655 0.72 8.46 -30.23
N HIS A 656 0.66 8.70 -31.55
CA HIS A 656 0.60 10.03 -32.16
C HIS A 656 -0.64 10.85 -31.71
N ALA A 657 -1.68 10.20 -31.18
CA ALA A 657 -2.87 10.89 -30.67
C ALA A 657 -2.68 11.53 -29.28
N TYR A 658 -1.54 11.28 -28.60
CA TYR A 658 -1.31 11.65 -27.20
C TYR A 658 -0.12 12.61 -27.02
N THR A 659 0.00 13.61 -27.91
CA THR A 659 1.08 14.63 -27.93
C THR A 659 1.23 15.45 -26.64
N ASP A 660 0.21 15.54 -25.79
CA ASP A 660 0.28 16.14 -24.44
C ASP A 660 1.14 15.30 -23.46
N TYR A 661 1.48 14.05 -23.80
CA TYR A 661 2.09 13.06 -22.89
C TYR A 661 3.27 12.28 -23.48
N ILE A 662 3.21 11.95 -24.78
CA ILE A 662 4.30 11.31 -25.54
C ILE A 662 5.17 12.42 -26.16
N SER A 663 6.49 12.31 -25.99
CA SER A 663 7.47 13.23 -26.56
C SER A 663 7.93 12.79 -27.96
N PRO A 664 8.38 13.71 -28.84
CA PRO A 664 8.92 13.35 -30.17
C PRO A 664 10.08 12.35 -30.10
N GLU A 665 10.90 12.42 -29.04
CA GLU A 665 12.01 11.49 -28.79
C GLU A 665 11.53 10.09 -28.40
N GLU A 666 10.39 9.97 -27.71
CA GLU A 666 9.74 8.68 -27.44
C GLU A 666 9.09 8.09 -28.69
N GLU A 667 8.43 8.93 -29.48
CA GLU A 667 7.79 8.57 -30.75
C GLU A 667 8.83 8.02 -31.76
N GLN A 668 9.95 8.74 -31.93
CA GLN A 668 11.07 8.31 -32.77
C GLN A 668 11.67 6.97 -32.33
N LYS A 669 11.73 6.68 -31.02
CA LYS A 669 12.19 5.38 -30.53
C LYS A 669 11.25 4.24 -30.88
N VAL A 670 9.94 4.45 -30.89
CA VAL A 670 8.97 3.43 -31.31
C VAL A 670 9.08 3.16 -32.81
N GLU A 671 9.27 4.19 -33.63
CA GLU A 671 9.58 3.99 -35.06
C GLU A 671 10.88 3.19 -35.26
N GLN A 672 11.96 3.54 -34.53
CA GLN A 672 13.23 2.82 -34.62
C GLN A 672 13.07 1.34 -34.22
N MET A 673 12.33 1.08 -33.13
CA MET A 673 12.02 -0.26 -32.64
C MET A 673 11.22 -1.08 -33.68
N LEU A 674 10.19 -0.49 -34.29
CA LEU A 674 9.37 -1.14 -35.30
C LEU A 674 10.19 -1.47 -36.55
N ARG A 675 11.00 -0.53 -37.06
CA ARG A 675 11.89 -0.77 -38.21
C ARG A 675 12.89 -1.90 -37.93
N PHE A 676 13.49 -1.90 -36.74
CA PHE A 676 14.45 -2.93 -36.32
C PHE A 676 13.79 -4.32 -36.25
N LEU A 677 12.65 -4.46 -35.53
CA LEU A 677 11.90 -5.72 -35.46
C LEU A 677 11.39 -6.18 -36.82
N THR A 678 11.07 -5.24 -37.73
CA THR A 678 10.64 -5.57 -39.10
C THR A 678 11.74 -6.25 -39.91
N GLU A 679 13.00 -5.84 -39.78
CA GLU A 679 14.10 -6.51 -40.49
C GLU A 679 14.51 -7.83 -39.80
N GLU A 680 14.69 -7.83 -38.48
CA GLU A 680 15.03 -9.05 -37.71
C GLU A 680 13.96 -10.15 -37.89
N SER A 681 12.68 -9.78 -37.99
CA SER A 681 11.59 -10.73 -38.26
C SER A 681 11.63 -11.32 -39.67
N LYS A 682 12.18 -10.62 -40.67
CA LYS A 682 12.40 -11.17 -42.02
C LYS A 682 13.56 -12.15 -42.02
N GLU A 683 14.67 -11.80 -41.35
CA GLU A 683 15.84 -12.67 -41.23
C GLU A 683 15.49 -13.95 -40.45
N ALA A 684 14.75 -13.82 -39.34
CA ALA A 684 14.23 -14.95 -38.58
C ALA A 684 13.34 -15.86 -39.45
N ALA A 685 12.37 -15.29 -40.19
CA ALA A 685 11.49 -16.05 -41.08
C ALA A 685 12.26 -16.75 -42.22
N ALA A 686 13.30 -16.13 -42.77
CA ALA A 686 14.16 -16.73 -43.79
C ALA A 686 15.04 -17.88 -43.26
N SER A 687 15.27 -17.93 -41.94
CA SER A 687 16.07 -18.97 -41.26
C SER A 687 15.25 -20.16 -40.73
N ALA A 688 13.93 -20.04 -40.67
CA ALA A 688 13.06 -20.98 -39.96
C ALA A 688 12.81 -22.28 -40.76
N ALA A 689 13.33 -23.41 -40.27
CA ALA A 689 12.99 -24.74 -40.78
C ALA A 689 11.68 -25.27 -40.15
N PRO A 690 10.79 -25.94 -40.91
CA PRO A 690 9.55 -26.50 -40.37
C PRO A 690 9.85 -27.63 -39.37
N THR A 691 9.34 -27.49 -38.14
CA THR A 691 9.45 -28.50 -37.08
C THR A 691 8.25 -29.44 -37.12
N SER A 692 8.47 -30.75 -36.96
CA SER A 692 7.38 -31.74 -36.94
C SER A 692 6.57 -31.66 -35.65
N GLU A 693 5.25 -31.89 -35.72
CA GLU A 693 4.35 -31.87 -34.55
C GLU A 693 4.77 -32.91 -33.48
N GLU A 694 5.31 -34.05 -33.88
CA GLU A 694 5.82 -35.09 -32.97
C GLU A 694 7.03 -34.66 -32.14
N ASP A 695 7.75 -33.62 -32.58
CA ASP A 695 8.94 -33.09 -31.91
C ASP A 695 8.64 -31.89 -31.00
N LEU A 696 7.38 -31.46 -30.91
CA LEU A 696 6.96 -30.33 -30.08
C LEU A 696 6.88 -30.70 -28.59
N CYS A 697 7.22 -29.73 -27.74
CA CYS A 697 7.17 -29.84 -26.30
C CYS A 697 5.73 -30.08 -25.79
N PRO A 698 5.42 -31.18 -25.09
CA PRO A 698 4.07 -31.49 -24.61
C PRO A 698 3.58 -30.60 -23.45
N ILE A 699 4.31 -29.53 -23.09
CA ILE A 699 3.91 -28.52 -22.10
C ILE A 699 3.48 -27.20 -22.76
N CYS A 700 4.08 -26.81 -23.89
CA CYS A 700 3.76 -25.55 -24.58
C CYS A 700 3.30 -25.72 -26.04
N TYR A 701 3.41 -26.92 -26.61
CA TYR A 701 3.01 -27.28 -27.98
C TYR A 701 3.59 -26.38 -29.10
N ALA A 702 4.71 -25.69 -28.84
CA ALA A 702 5.23 -24.66 -29.77
C ALA A 702 6.76 -24.54 -29.85
N HIS A 703 7.52 -25.17 -28.94
CA HIS A 703 8.98 -25.26 -29.02
C HIS A 703 9.41 -26.73 -29.14
N PRO A 704 10.49 -27.07 -29.86
CA PRO A 704 10.99 -28.43 -29.93
C PRO A 704 11.45 -28.97 -28.57
N ILE A 705 11.26 -30.27 -28.36
CA ILE A 705 11.77 -31.01 -27.21
C ILE A 705 13.30 -30.89 -27.18
N SER A 706 13.82 -30.36 -26.08
CA SER A 706 15.24 -29.96 -25.93
C SER A 706 15.83 -30.25 -24.54
N ALA A 707 15.04 -30.86 -23.65
CA ALA A 707 15.42 -31.23 -22.29
C ALA A 707 14.87 -32.61 -21.88
N THR A 708 15.64 -33.38 -21.12
CA THR A 708 15.23 -34.65 -20.47
C THR A 708 15.50 -34.58 -18.97
N PHE A 709 14.55 -35.01 -18.13
CA PHE A 709 14.66 -34.88 -16.67
C PHE A 709 15.21 -36.15 -16.01
N LYS A 710 15.99 -36.01 -14.93
CA LYS A 710 16.43 -37.14 -14.09
C LYS A 710 15.65 -37.20 -12.77
N PRO A 711 15.35 -38.40 -12.25
CA PRO A 711 15.64 -39.72 -12.84
C PRO A 711 14.59 -40.17 -13.87
N CYS A 712 13.42 -39.52 -13.94
CA CYS A 712 12.22 -40.07 -14.58
C CYS A 712 12.20 -40.06 -16.13
N SER A 713 13.19 -39.49 -16.80
CA SER A 713 13.40 -39.50 -18.26
C SER A 713 12.27 -38.91 -19.12
N HIS A 714 11.31 -38.21 -18.51
CA HIS A 714 10.35 -37.36 -19.21
C HIS A 714 11.07 -36.19 -19.90
N LYS A 715 10.41 -35.60 -20.91
CA LYS A 715 11.01 -34.57 -21.77
C LYS A 715 10.11 -33.35 -21.94
N SER A 716 10.73 -32.20 -22.22
CA SER A 716 10.08 -30.95 -22.65
C SER A 716 11.05 -30.10 -23.45
N CYS A 717 10.70 -28.87 -23.81
CA CYS A 717 11.70 -27.86 -24.14
C CYS A 717 12.39 -27.36 -22.85
N LYS A 718 13.61 -26.80 -22.98
CA LYS A 718 14.35 -26.20 -21.84
C LYS A 718 13.57 -25.09 -21.12
N ALA A 719 12.87 -24.23 -21.88
CA ALA A 719 12.15 -23.09 -21.32
C ALA A 719 11.10 -23.53 -20.28
N CYS A 720 10.25 -24.51 -20.60
CA CYS A 720 9.22 -24.99 -19.68
C CYS A 720 9.80 -25.60 -18.40
N ILE A 721 10.83 -26.45 -18.49
CA ILE A 721 11.39 -27.11 -17.30
C ILE A 721 12.14 -26.13 -16.40
N ASN A 722 12.90 -25.19 -16.98
CA ASN A 722 13.59 -24.16 -16.20
C ASN A 722 12.58 -23.23 -15.50
N GLN A 723 11.51 -22.83 -16.20
CA GLN A 723 10.39 -22.06 -15.65
C GLN A 723 9.74 -22.77 -14.45
N HIS A 724 9.51 -24.08 -14.57
CA HIS A 724 8.89 -24.88 -13.50
C HIS A 724 9.80 -25.03 -12.28
N LEU A 725 11.09 -25.31 -12.51
CA LEU A 725 12.10 -25.49 -11.45
C LEU A 725 12.35 -24.24 -10.59
N MET A 726 11.94 -23.05 -11.03
CA MET A 726 11.92 -21.86 -10.16
C MET A 726 10.93 -21.98 -9.00
N ASN A 727 9.80 -22.65 -9.22
CA ASN A 727 8.66 -22.66 -8.30
C ASN A 727 8.40 -24.05 -7.69
N ASN A 728 8.78 -25.14 -8.36
CA ASN A 728 8.51 -26.52 -7.94
C ASN A 728 9.59 -27.50 -8.45
N LYS A 729 10.07 -28.40 -7.59
CA LYS A 729 11.18 -29.33 -7.90
C LYS A 729 10.73 -30.70 -8.44
N ASP A 730 9.43 -30.97 -8.53
CA ASP A 730 8.88 -32.27 -8.93
C ASP A 730 8.45 -32.30 -10.40
N CYS A 731 8.67 -33.43 -11.08
CA CYS A 731 8.35 -33.61 -12.49
C CYS A 731 6.87 -33.33 -12.83
N PHE A 732 6.60 -32.55 -13.88
CA PHE A 732 5.26 -32.26 -14.42
C PHE A 732 4.33 -33.48 -14.41
N PHE A 733 4.82 -34.59 -14.99
CA PHE A 733 4.03 -35.75 -15.35
C PHE A 733 3.88 -36.75 -14.19
N CYS A 734 4.99 -37.16 -13.57
CA CYS A 734 5.00 -38.24 -12.57
C CYS A 734 5.21 -37.77 -11.11
N LYS A 735 5.35 -36.46 -10.87
CA LYS A 735 5.60 -35.85 -9.54
C LYS A 735 6.81 -36.38 -8.77
N ALA A 736 7.73 -37.09 -9.43
CA ALA A 736 9.02 -37.46 -8.85
C ALA A 736 9.97 -36.25 -8.87
N THR A 737 10.65 -36.01 -7.74
CA THR A 737 11.61 -34.91 -7.60
C THR A 737 12.73 -34.99 -8.63
N ILE A 738 12.97 -33.89 -9.32
CA ILE A 738 13.95 -33.76 -10.39
C ILE A 738 15.33 -33.52 -9.76
N THR A 739 16.27 -34.42 -10.05
CA THR A 739 17.66 -34.32 -9.57
C THR A 739 18.60 -33.66 -10.59
N GLY A 740 18.14 -33.48 -11.83
CA GLY A 740 18.88 -32.81 -12.89
C GLY A 740 18.10 -32.74 -14.20
N VAL A 741 18.55 -31.86 -15.10
CA VAL A 741 18.02 -31.69 -16.46
C VAL A 741 19.19 -31.84 -17.44
N GLU A 742 19.05 -32.72 -18.41
CA GLU A 742 20.02 -32.94 -19.49
C GLU A 742 19.50 -32.39 -20.82
N ASP A 743 20.41 -31.90 -21.64
CA ASP A 743 20.14 -31.49 -23.01
C ASP A 743 19.66 -32.67 -23.86
N TYR A 744 18.60 -32.45 -24.65
CA TYR A 744 18.09 -33.45 -25.60
C TYR A 744 18.21 -32.95 -27.03
N SER A 745 19.02 -33.65 -27.83
CA SER A 745 18.99 -33.59 -29.29
C SER A 745 18.34 -34.87 -29.80
N LYS A 746 17.33 -34.76 -30.67
CA LYS A 746 16.81 -35.92 -31.42
C LYS A 746 17.96 -36.52 -32.24
N PRO A 747 18.27 -37.82 -32.14
CA PRO A 747 19.29 -38.43 -33.00
C PRO A 747 18.82 -38.32 -34.45
N ALA A 748 19.74 -37.98 -35.36
CA ALA A 748 19.43 -37.93 -36.79
C ALA A 748 18.95 -39.32 -37.25
N SER A 749 17.84 -39.34 -37.99
CA SER A 749 17.30 -40.57 -38.57
C SER A 749 18.26 -41.13 -39.61
N SER A 750 18.83 -42.31 -39.31
CA SER A 750 19.68 -43.12 -40.18
C SER A 750 18.89 -43.87 -41.24
#